data_AF-A0A328SK62-F1
#
_entry.id   AF-A0A328SK62-F1
#
_cell.length_a   1.000
_cell.length_b   1.000
_cell.length_c   1.000
_cell.angle_alpha   90.00
_cell.angle_beta   90.00
_cell.angle_gamma   90.00
#
_symmetry.space_group_name_H-M   'P 1'
#
loop_
_entity.id
_entity.type
_entity.pdbx_description
1 polymer ?
#
loop_
_entity_poly.entity_id
_entity_poly.type
_entity_poly.pdbx_seq_one_letter_code
_entity_poly.pdbx_strand_id
1 'polypeptide(L)'
;MFIAVVLISMMAVSATTSDTINDDSTGISTVSANEQSNVESNVIEKSIVSINGDSNTDTIDTTSQGTINKTNLIAGDAVANNSSTTTLNKQESNIKTSTSKIDTTVNTNKFLYAKKGDKVNISATVLTVDGKSTAGSVVFKLNGISIGTAKLVNNQASILYDTSSLSQKNYTILAKYGGSTSFNPSQSSSTLQVSTTINKYTFSQLGDAANRVKVFIENNNQLPNYVVIGNEKVKMNDFLYMLSKTSLSKASVVHPMFTEASSANTNCYNTKIYKDEYSSLSLKVINEYENTAKNPTKVTSSVGTIGYNDLVYIYSRLVAYMYNNGEYPNYCTVLPLSTKYEDYMQSTQKQDINIKLNSFEVNPNMPATVSATFTYGNGTSVNGLTTVFKVNGITIGSAKINNGKASLTFDVPNWKIKNYTLTAKVGATNTNYEATQQSTLSVVKFSVKNTKIILEPLYIAQKDKTFKLTANVLDDSNNPVDGGKFVIKLNGVSAGSTTVSGGVATISFSTSSLSTNKVNSIEAIYGGTTKYKSSKNSSYIRTVPSLSTYSYSQVLDASVRVKNYIEQYESLPKYVVIGSDNVAMPEFLYLLAEVVTTNKTYSNGKFGANISSYNTSCYGKNLVESEYVKAAGNIISFYANNSRAPSAISTAIGTINFEDTMYIYARVVAYISNNKILPAYAVVSKVKSDSSSYTSDNTVASGYQQYLVKTKNCEVNATIFKNAVAKAIAGVSGAYNQAKAIFDYVNKYTTYSYYANTRYGSVQTLSQGYGNCVDMAHVCVAMFRTANLPARYVHGKSCVFRSGLVTGHVWAEVYVNGKWVQCDATSDYNSFGTIVNWSRNSGEVRYTELPF
;
A
#
# COMPACT_ATOMS: atom_id res chain seq x y z
N MET A 1 -4.97 -23.73 46.35
CA MET A 1 -5.15 -22.37 45.80
C MET A 1 -5.59 -22.55 44.34
N PHE A 2 -6.90 -22.50 44.11
CA PHE A 2 -7.57 -22.91 42.88
C PHE A 2 -7.23 -21.97 41.71
N ILE A 3 -6.82 -22.53 40.56
CA ILE A 3 -6.64 -21.81 39.29
C ILE A 3 -7.85 -22.17 38.41
N ALA A 4 -8.75 -21.21 38.22
CA ALA A 4 -9.84 -21.31 37.25
C ALA A 4 -9.30 -20.99 35.85
N VAL A 5 -9.39 -21.96 34.95
CA VAL A 5 -9.10 -21.78 33.51
C VAL A 5 -10.37 -21.23 32.86
N VAL A 6 -10.34 -19.96 32.46
CA VAL A 6 -11.45 -19.30 31.76
C VAL A 6 -11.28 -19.51 30.25
N LEU A 7 -12.14 -20.35 29.67
CA LEU A 7 -12.35 -20.44 28.22
C LEU A 7 -13.12 -19.20 27.75
N ILE A 8 -12.47 -18.34 26.96
CA ILE A 8 -13.16 -17.24 26.26
C ILE A 8 -13.43 -17.71 24.83
N SER A 9 -14.70 -17.88 24.50
CA SER A 9 -15.18 -18.01 23.13
C SER A 9 -15.78 -16.68 22.68
N MET A 10 -15.30 -16.14 21.56
CA MET A 10 -15.95 -15.05 20.83
C MET A 10 -15.79 -15.30 19.33
N MET A 11 -16.87 -15.72 18.68
CA MET A 11 -17.09 -15.54 17.25
C MET A 11 -18.50 -14.97 17.08
N ALA A 12 -18.60 -13.69 16.76
CA ALA A 12 -19.83 -13.10 16.27
C ALA A 12 -19.94 -13.42 14.78
N VAL A 13 -20.94 -14.23 14.42
CA VAL A 13 -21.37 -14.46 13.03
C VAL A 13 -22.48 -13.44 12.74
N SER A 14 -22.25 -12.51 11.82
CA SER A 14 -23.33 -11.68 11.25
C SER A 14 -23.88 -12.37 10.02
N ALA A 15 -25.03 -13.02 10.16
CA ALA A 15 -25.89 -13.38 9.06
C ALA A 15 -27.10 -12.44 9.07
N THR A 16 -27.31 -11.67 8.00
CA THR A 16 -28.58 -11.00 7.73
C THR A 16 -29.11 -11.51 6.41
N THR A 17 -30.24 -12.20 6.51
CA THR A 17 -31.03 -12.81 5.46
C THR A 17 -31.74 -11.76 4.61
N SER A 18 -31.77 -12.02 3.30
CA SER A 18 -32.76 -11.49 2.37
C SER A 18 -34.14 -12.06 2.68
N ASP A 19 -35.19 -11.24 2.62
CA ASP A 19 -36.46 -11.61 2.00
C ASP A 19 -37.30 -10.37 1.67
N THR A 20 -37.95 -10.46 0.51
CA THR A 20 -38.71 -9.45 -0.24
C THR A 20 -40.24 -9.60 -0.05
N ILE A 21 -40.98 -8.61 -0.62
CA ILE A 21 -42.39 -8.60 -1.07
C ILE A 21 -43.46 -8.23 -0.01
N ASN A 22 -44.50 -7.40 -0.22
CA ASN A 22 -44.91 -6.34 -1.17
C ASN A 22 -46.28 -5.78 -0.68
N ASP A 23 -46.77 -4.71 -1.31
CA ASP A 23 -48.19 -4.29 -1.47
C ASP A 23 -48.80 -3.31 -0.43
N ASP A 24 -49.74 -2.42 -0.80
CA ASP A 24 -49.82 -1.34 -1.80
C ASP A 24 -51.05 -0.47 -1.39
N SER A 25 -51.04 0.82 -1.78
CA SER A 25 -52.23 1.69 -2.01
C SER A 25 -53.01 2.19 -0.75
N THR A 26 -53.57 3.40 -0.61
CA THR A 26 -53.87 4.63 -1.39
C THR A 26 -54.17 5.75 -0.34
N GLY A 27 -54.10 7.07 -0.56
CA GLY A 27 -53.82 7.92 -1.72
C GLY A 27 -53.93 9.42 -1.38
N ILE A 28 -53.58 10.26 -2.38
CA ILE A 28 -54.10 11.62 -2.70
C ILE A 28 -53.76 12.74 -1.68
N SER A 29 -53.27 13.95 -1.95
CA SER A 29 -52.76 14.77 -3.08
C SER A 29 -52.17 16.05 -2.41
N THR A 30 -51.12 16.73 -2.86
CA THR A 30 -51.18 17.81 -3.87
C THR A 30 -49.78 18.25 -4.34
N VAL A 31 -49.78 18.73 -5.58
CA VAL A 31 -48.70 19.17 -6.47
C VAL A 31 -48.07 20.51 -6.08
N SER A 32 -46.75 20.68 -6.29
CA SER A 32 -46.17 21.81 -7.05
C SER A 32 -44.67 21.62 -7.33
N ALA A 33 -44.32 21.67 -8.62
CA ALA A 33 -42.97 21.81 -9.16
C ALA A 33 -42.38 23.20 -8.85
N ASN A 34 -41.05 23.34 -8.75
CA ASN A 34 -40.19 23.71 -9.88
C ASN A 34 -38.74 24.00 -9.44
N GLU A 35 -37.84 23.78 -10.39
CA GLU A 35 -36.44 24.20 -10.40
C GLU A 35 -36.27 25.73 -10.21
N GLN A 36 -35.06 26.12 -9.79
CA GLN A 36 -34.15 27.00 -10.53
C GLN A 36 -33.41 28.02 -9.64
N SER A 37 -32.12 28.09 -9.91
CA SER A 37 -31.11 29.03 -9.42
C SER A 37 -31.46 30.51 -9.62
N ASN A 38 -31.19 31.34 -8.62
CA ASN A 38 -30.99 32.79 -8.73
C ASN A 38 -29.77 33.12 -7.84
N VAL A 39 -28.64 33.63 -8.35
CA VAL A 39 -28.40 35.03 -8.80
C VAL A 39 -28.84 36.03 -7.75
N GLU A 40 -27.89 36.56 -6.97
CA GLU A 40 -28.04 37.87 -6.33
C GLU A 40 -26.83 38.75 -6.62
N SER A 41 -27.16 39.88 -7.21
CA SER A 41 -26.30 40.97 -7.65
C SER A 41 -26.07 41.95 -6.50
N ASN A 42 -24.82 42.41 -6.36
CA ASN A 42 -24.46 43.54 -5.51
C ASN A 42 -24.99 44.85 -6.11
N VAL A 43 -25.67 45.65 -5.30
CA VAL A 43 -25.82 47.10 -5.51
C VAL A 43 -25.36 47.83 -4.25
N ILE A 44 -24.50 48.81 -4.47
CA ILE A 44 -23.92 49.74 -3.50
C ILE A 44 -24.95 50.82 -3.19
N GLU A 45 -25.15 51.15 -1.91
CA GLU A 45 -25.54 52.50 -1.50
C GLU A 45 -24.78 52.98 -0.27
N LYS A 46 -24.85 54.29 -0.11
CA LYS A 46 -23.90 55.26 0.43
C LYS A 46 -24.06 55.49 1.94
N SER A 47 -22.95 55.92 2.55
CA SER A 47 -22.84 56.90 3.65
C SER A 47 -23.35 56.51 5.05
N ILE A 48 -22.50 56.65 6.08
CA ILE A 48 -22.46 57.80 7.01
C ILE A 48 -21.40 57.56 8.11
N VAL A 49 -20.58 58.59 8.27
CA VAL A 49 -19.76 59.10 9.39
C VAL A 49 -20.00 58.54 10.82
N SER A 50 -18.88 58.42 11.56
CA SER A 50 -18.66 58.80 12.99
C SER A 50 -18.32 57.65 13.95
N ILE A 51 -17.52 57.78 15.02
CA ILE A 51 -16.55 58.73 15.60
C ILE A 51 -15.90 57.95 16.79
N ASN A 52 -14.61 58.19 17.06
CA ASN A 52 -13.83 58.05 18.31
C ASN A 52 -13.59 56.70 19.05
N GLY A 53 -12.38 56.67 19.64
CA GLY A 53 -11.95 55.83 20.76
C GLY A 53 -10.56 55.26 20.52
N ASP A 54 -9.48 56.03 20.67
CA ASP A 54 -8.65 56.13 21.91
C ASP A 54 -8.32 54.74 22.50
N SER A 55 -7.09 54.32 22.79
CA SER A 55 -5.97 55.07 23.36
C SER A 55 -4.70 54.21 23.42
N ASN A 56 -3.54 54.84 23.19
CA ASN A 56 -2.21 54.70 23.83
C ASN A 56 -1.84 53.44 24.65
N THR A 57 -0.64 52.86 24.40
CA THR A 57 0.65 53.23 25.06
C THR A 57 1.77 52.23 24.68
N ASP A 58 2.92 52.77 24.22
CA ASP A 58 4.31 52.54 24.66
C ASP A 58 4.85 51.12 24.96
N THR A 59 6.10 50.72 24.70
CA THR A 59 7.34 51.34 24.17
C THR A 59 8.38 50.22 23.91
N ILE A 60 9.53 50.62 23.33
CA ILE A 60 10.86 49.99 23.29
C ILE A 60 11.11 49.05 22.09
N ASP A 61 12.16 49.12 21.29
CA ASP A 61 13.16 50.11 20.78
C ASP A 61 14.23 49.22 20.10
N THR A 62 14.99 49.80 19.19
CA THR A 62 16.24 49.35 18.55
C THR A 62 16.11 48.38 17.37
N THR A 63 16.76 48.57 16.21
CA THR A 63 17.57 49.67 15.68
C THR A 63 17.76 49.48 14.17
N SER A 64 17.72 50.61 13.47
CA SER A 64 18.65 51.05 12.40
C SER A 64 18.62 50.52 10.96
N GLN A 65 18.64 51.54 10.08
CA GLN A 65 19.15 51.65 8.70
C GLN A 65 18.26 51.02 7.61
N GLY A 66 17.58 51.79 6.74
CA GLY A 66 18.09 52.89 5.88
C GLY A 66 18.17 52.31 4.46
N THR A 67 17.63 52.85 3.38
CA THR A 67 17.25 54.22 3.01
C THR A 67 16.31 54.11 1.81
N ILE A 68 15.18 54.81 1.85
CA ILE A 68 14.28 55.01 0.71
C ILE A 68 14.80 56.19 -0.10
N ASN A 69 14.72 56.12 -1.43
CA ASN A 69 14.50 57.31 -2.26
C ASN A 69 13.83 56.91 -3.58
N LYS A 70 12.51 57.19 -3.67
CA LYS A 70 11.79 57.37 -4.93
C LYS A 70 11.37 58.84 -5.01
N THR A 71 11.89 59.46 -6.05
CA THR A 71 11.45 60.61 -6.84
C THR A 71 10.05 61.18 -6.53
N ASN A 72 10.04 62.50 -6.28
CA ASN A 72 8.88 63.39 -6.32
C ASN A 72 8.28 63.50 -7.73
N LEU A 73 6.95 63.59 -7.79
CA LEU A 73 6.21 64.38 -8.77
C LEU A 73 5.15 65.23 -8.04
N ILE A 74 4.97 66.42 -8.60
CA ILE A 74 4.39 67.66 -8.06
C ILE A 74 2.87 67.70 -8.23
N ALA A 75 2.15 68.36 -7.32
CA ALA A 75 1.27 69.51 -7.59
C ALA A 75 0.37 69.88 -6.39
N GLY A 76 0.21 71.18 -6.11
CA GLY A 76 -0.83 71.70 -5.24
C GLY A 76 -0.51 73.07 -4.64
N ASP A 77 -1.09 74.12 -5.23
CA ASP A 77 -1.02 75.53 -4.82
C ASP A 77 -1.50 75.81 -3.38
N ALA A 78 -0.88 76.78 -2.70
CA ALA A 78 -1.55 77.91 -2.04
C ALA A 78 -0.56 78.85 -1.30
N VAL A 79 -0.50 80.09 -1.78
CA VAL A 79 -0.41 81.39 -1.09
C VAL A 79 0.10 81.44 0.37
N ALA A 80 1.26 82.08 0.58
CA ALA A 80 1.48 83.01 1.69
C ALA A 80 2.68 83.95 1.41
N ASN A 81 2.43 85.26 1.58
CA ASN A 81 3.41 86.36 1.58
C ASN A 81 4.48 86.17 2.66
N ASN A 82 5.75 86.49 2.38
CA ASN A 82 6.40 87.76 2.75
C ASN A 82 7.93 87.66 2.70
N SER A 83 8.57 88.73 2.18
CA SER A 83 9.97 89.15 2.36
C SER A 83 11.10 88.22 1.91
N SER A 84 12.20 88.66 1.28
CA SER A 84 12.68 89.95 0.79
C SER A 84 13.94 89.64 -0.05
N THR A 85 14.15 90.39 -1.13
CA THR A 85 15.45 90.81 -1.72
C THR A 85 16.52 89.72 -1.99
N THR A 86 17.01 89.51 -3.23
CA THR A 86 17.91 90.46 -3.92
C THR A 86 18.06 90.19 -5.42
N THR A 87 17.89 91.27 -6.19
CA THR A 87 18.69 91.75 -7.34
C THR A 87 19.08 90.81 -8.50
N LEU A 88 18.30 90.94 -9.58
CA LEU A 88 18.72 91.36 -10.93
C LEU A 88 20.23 91.39 -11.25
N ASN A 89 20.61 90.69 -12.31
CA ASN A 89 21.49 91.25 -13.33
C ASN A 89 20.91 90.98 -14.72
N LYS A 90 20.61 92.08 -15.40
CA LYS A 90 20.12 92.16 -16.78
C LYS A 90 21.29 92.66 -17.61
N GLN A 91 21.74 91.89 -18.60
CA GLN A 91 22.49 92.47 -19.72
C GLN A 91 22.11 91.80 -21.03
N GLU A 92 21.20 92.49 -21.70
CA GLU A 92 21.05 92.75 -23.14
C GLU A 92 21.78 91.86 -24.15
N SER A 93 20.93 91.15 -24.89
CA SER A 93 20.82 91.14 -26.36
C SER A 93 22.10 91.27 -27.19
N ASN A 94 22.46 90.14 -27.82
CA ASN A 94 22.89 90.13 -29.21
C ASN A 94 21.88 89.32 -30.02
N ILE A 95 21.09 90.02 -30.84
CA ILE A 95 20.21 89.43 -31.84
C ILE A 95 21.09 88.82 -32.94
N LYS A 96 21.20 87.50 -32.93
CA LYS A 96 21.33 86.70 -34.14
C LYS A 96 20.02 85.94 -34.29
N THR A 97 19.19 86.34 -35.23
CA THR A 97 18.04 85.57 -35.70
C THR A 97 18.53 84.31 -36.42
N SER A 98 18.93 83.29 -35.66
CA SER A 98 18.92 81.91 -36.12
C SER A 98 17.59 81.30 -35.68
N THR A 99 16.63 81.21 -36.58
CA THR A 99 15.43 80.39 -36.34
C THR A 99 15.89 78.94 -36.19
N SER A 100 16.10 78.49 -34.95
CA SER A 100 16.36 77.09 -34.63
C SER A 100 15.18 76.26 -35.13
N LYS A 101 15.45 75.29 -36.00
CA LYS A 101 14.42 74.40 -36.52
C LYS A 101 13.74 73.64 -35.38
N ILE A 102 12.43 73.42 -35.50
CA ILE A 102 11.62 72.69 -34.51
C ILE A 102 11.84 71.19 -34.70
N ASP A 103 12.07 70.48 -33.60
CA ASP A 103 12.21 69.03 -33.60
C ASP A 103 10.91 68.33 -34.00
N THR A 104 11.05 67.26 -34.78
CA THR A 104 9.92 66.44 -35.23
C THR A 104 10.09 64.99 -34.79
N THR A 105 8.97 64.31 -34.59
CA THR A 105 8.90 62.86 -34.36
C THR A 105 8.18 62.21 -35.51
N VAL A 106 8.80 61.19 -36.12
CA VAL A 106 8.15 60.31 -37.08
C VAL A 106 7.63 59.07 -36.34
N ASN A 107 6.39 58.69 -36.61
CA ASN A 107 5.80 57.43 -36.19
C ASN A 107 5.32 56.68 -37.43
N THR A 108 6.04 55.64 -37.83
CA THR A 108 5.59 54.71 -38.88
C THR A 108 4.64 53.66 -38.28
N ASN A 109 3.88 52.93 -39.11
CA ASN A 109 3.18 51.73 -38.65
C ASN A 109 4.15 50.84 -37.86
N LYS A 110 3.79 50.37 -36.66
CA LYS A 110 4.74 49.65 -35.80
C LYS A 110 5.20 48.32 -36.41
N PHE A 111 4.27 47.54 -36.95
CA PHE A 111 4.54 46.27 -37.62
C PHE A 111 3.47 45.99 -38.69
N LEU A 112 3.87 45.48 -39.86
CA LEU A 112 2.99 45.17 -40.98
C LEU A 112 3.13 43.70 -41.41
N TYR A 113 2.02 43.09 -41.82
CA TYR A 113 1.96 41.74 -42.39
C TYR A 113 1.38 41.80 -43.80
N ALA A 114 2.02 41.12 -44.76
CA ALA A 114 1.54 41.04 -46.13
C ALA A 114 1.76 39.64 -46.70
N LYS A 115 0.79 39.14 -47.48
CA LYS A 115 1.01 37.96 -48.31
C LYS A 115 1.84 38.41 -49.50
N LYS A 116 2.78 37.59 -49.96
CA LYS A 116 3.53 37.86 -51.19
C LYS A 116 2.53 38.09 -52.35
N GLY A 117 2.60 39.26 -52.95
CA GLY A 117 1.69 39.71 -54.00
C GLY A 117 0.61 40.68 -53.54
N ASP A 118 0.46 40.88 -52.23
CA ASP A 118 -0.44 41.91 -51.69
C ASP A 118 0.16 43.29 -51.87
N LYS A 119 -0.72 44.30 -51.97
CA LYS A 119 -0.37 45.70 -51.84
C LYS A 119 -0.54 46.13 -50.38
N VAL A 120 0.55 46.57 -49.74
CA VAL A 120 0.57 47.00 -48.34
C VAL A 120 0.69 48.52 -48.24
N ASN A 121 -0.14 49.14 -47.41
CA ASN A 121 -0.04 50.57 -47.13
C ASN A 121 1.03 50.82 -46.07
N ILE A 122 2.11 51.50 -46.45
CA ILE A 122 3.18 51.91 -45.56
C ILE A 122 3.00 53.40 -45.28
N SER A 123 2.76 53.75 -44.03
CA SER A 123 2.41 55.10 -43.61
C SER A 123 3.32 55.60 -42.50
N ALA A 124 3.48 56.91 -42.44
CA ALA A 124 4.19 57.62 -41.39
C ALA A 124 3.43 58.87 -40.99
N THR A 125 3.33 59.10 -39.69
CA THR A 125 2.84 60.36 -39.12
C THR A 125 4.02 61.18 -38.66
N VAL A 126 4.07 62.47 -39.01
CA VAL A 126 5.12 63.40 -38.59
C VAL A 126 4.50 64.54 -37.80
N LEU A 127 4.90 64.64 -36.53
CA LEU A 127 4.46 65.69 -35.61
C LEU A 127 5.66 66.50 -35.14
N THR A 128 5.45 67.77 -34.80
CA THR A 128 6.41 68.49 -33.97
C THR A 128 6.40 67.94 -32.54
N VAL A 129 7.42 68.26 -31.74
CA VAL A 129 7.50 67.87 -30.32
C VAL A 129 6.29 68.32 -29.48
N ASP A 130 5.58 69.38 -29.89
CA ASP A 130 4.35 69.88 -29.27
C ASP A 130 3.06 69.35 -29.95
N GLY A 131 3.17 68.35 -30.82
CA GLY A 131 2.03 67.65 -31.42
C GLY A 131 1.34 68.40 -32.57
N LYS A 132 1.94 69.47 -33.09
CA LYS A 132 1.38 70.31 -34.17
C LYS A 132 1.72 69.79 -35.56
N SER A 133 0.97 70.29 -36.54
CA SER A 133 1.06 69.85 -37.91
C SER A 133 2.33 70.29 -38.64
N THR A 134 2.85 69.42 -39.49
CA THR A 134 4.08 69.66 -40.27
C THR A 134 3.81 69.58 -41.78
N ALA A 135 4.69 70.21 -42.57
CA ALA A 135 4.65 70.15 -44.04
C ALA A 135 5.99 69.67 -44.59
N GLY A 136 5.97 68.85 -45.64
CA GLY A 136 7.17 68.28 -46.25
C GLY A 136 6.90 66.92 -46.88
N SER A 137 7.93 66.10 -47.06
CA SER A 137 7.82 64.76 -47.63
C SER A 137 8.58 63.72 -46.80
N VAL A 138 8.04 62.51 -46.79
CA VAL A 138 8.65 61.34 -46.15
C VAL A 138 9.14 60.39 -47.24
N VAL A 139 10.41 60.02 -47.15
CA VAL A 139 11.01 58.97 -47.99
C VAL A 139 10.86 57.65 -47.26
N PHE A 140 10.24 56.67 -47.90
CA PHE A 140 10.13 55.31 -47.40
C PHE A 140 11.22 54.43 -48.02
N LYS A 141 11.93 53.69 -47.17
CA LYS A 141 12.94 52.73 -47.59
C LYS A 141 12.62 51.34 -47.08
N LEU A 142 12.92 50.32 -47.87
CA LEU A 142 12.84 48.90 -47.50
C LEU A 142 14.25 48.30 -47.52
N ASN A 143 14.75 47.82 -46.39
CA ASN A 143 16.14 47.38 -46.20
C ASN A 143 17.17 48.38 -46.78
N GLY A 144 16.93 49.68 -46.59
CA GLY A 144 17.81 50.75 -47.06
C GLY A 144 17.56 51.23 -48.50
N ILE A 145 16.79 50.49 -49.31
CA ILE A 145 16.44 50.85 -50.70
C ILE A 145 15.20 51.73 -50.71
N SER A 146 15.24 52.87 -51.40
CA SER A 146 14.07 53.77 -51.52
C SER A 146 12.95 53.12 -52.32
N ILE A 147 11.76 53.02 -51.72
CA ILE A 147 10.57 52.42 -52.33
C ILE A 147 9.48 53.44 -52.69
N GLY A 148 9.65 54.69 -52.27
CA GLY A 148 8.75 55.79 -52.64
C GLY A 148 8.91 57.00 -51.73
N THR A 149 8.35 58.13 -52.18
CA THR A 149 8.29 59.38 -51.43
C THR A 149 6.84 59.88 -51.44
N ALA A 150 6.30 60.23 -50.28
CA ALA A 150 4.96 60.81 -50.17
C ALA A 150 4.99 62.17 -49.45
N LYS A 151 4.15 63.10 -49.91
CA LYS A 151 3.94 64.39 -49.26
C LYS A 151 3.10 64.20 -48.00
N LEU A 152 3.36 65.01 -46.98
CA LEU A 152 2.54 65.07 -45.78
C LEU A 152 1.20 65.75 -46.09
N VAL A 153 0.11 65.04 -45.82
CA VAL A 153 -1.27 65.53 -45.85
C VAL A 153 -1.86 65.25 -44.47
N ASN A 154 -2.29 66.29 -43.75
CA ASN A 154 -2.79 66.16 -42.37
C ASN A 154 -1.85 65.35 -41.46
N ASN A 155 -0.55 65.66 -41.51
CA ASN A 155 0.53 65.00 -40.76
C ASN A 155 0.84 63.57 -41.18
N GLN A 156 0.16 63.02 -42.18
CA GLN A 156 0.37 61.65 -42.64
C GLN A 156 0.95 61.63 -44.05
N ALA A 157 1.92 60.75 -44.26
CA ALA A 157 2.46 60.39 -45.56
C ALA A 157 2.28 58.89 -45.71
N SER A 158 1.78 58.42 -46.86
CA SER A 158 1.55 57.00 -47.11
C SER A 158 1.90 56.62 -48.54
N ILE A 159 2.41 55.42 -48.72
CA ILE A 159 2.60 54.78 -50.03
C ILE A 159 1.96 53.39 -50.03
N LEU A 160 1.44 53.00 -51.18
CA LEU A 160 0.95 51.64 -51.40
C LEU A 160 2.05 50.83 -52.11
N TYR A 161 2.64 49.86 -51.43
CA TYR A 161 3.78 49.08 -51.92
C TYR A 161 3.37 47.66 -52.31
N ASP A 162 3.76 47.23 -53.51
CA ASP A 162 3.49 45.88 -54.02
C ASP A 162 4.57 44.89 -53.54
N THR A 163 4.15 43.84 -52.83
CA THR A 163 5.05 42.86 -52.24
C THR A 163 5.40 41.68 -53.16
N SER A 164 4.94 41.68 -54.42
CA SER A 164 5.18 40.59 -55.39
C SER A 164 6.65 40.24 -55.57
N SER A 165 7.54 41.24 -55.51
CA SER A 165 8.99 41.09 -55.66
C SER A 165 9.71 40.59 -54.41
N LEU A 166 9.01 40.50 -53.27
CA LEU A 166 9.61 40.15 -51.99
C LEU A 166 9.62 38.63 -51.74
N SER A 167 10.67 38.14 -51.10
CA SER A 167 10.79 36.79 -50.56
C SER A 167 10.16 36.70 -49.17
N GLN A 168 9.78 35.51 -48.72
CA GLN A 168 9.25 35.31 -47.36
C GLN A 168 10.33 35.56 -46.29
N LYS A 169 10.31 36.75 -45.69
CA LYS A 169 11.16 37.18 -44.56
C LYS A 169 10.68 38.52 -43.99
N ASN A 170 11.38 38.97 -42.94
CA ASN A 170 11.21 40.31 -42.39
C ASN A 170 12.03 41.34 -43.18
N TYR A 171 11.44 42.50 -43.42
CA TYR A 171 12.05 43.65 -44.06
C TYR A 171 11.96 44.86 -43.14
N THR A 172 13.05 45.59 -42.98
CA THR A 172 13.07 46.86 -42.24
C THR A 172 12.51 47.96 -43.13
N ILE A 173 11.40 48.56 -42.70
CA ILE A 173 10.91 49.81 -43.25
C ILE A 173 11.59 50.95 -42.50
N LEU A 174 12.12 51.93 -43.21
CA LEU A 174 12.58 53.19 -42.64
C LEU A 174 11.78 54.33 -43.29
N ALA A 175 10.99 55.02 -42.47
CA ALA A 175 10.33 56.27 -42.84
C ALA A 175 11.23 57.43 -42.42
N LYS A 176 11.78 58.16 -43.39
CA LYS A 176 12.69 59.28 -43.15
C LYS A 176 12.06 60.59 -43.59
N TYR A 177 11.78 61.45 -42.63
CA TYR A 177 11.38 62.83 -42.88
C TYR A 177 12.64 63.69 -43.05
N GLY A 178 12.78 64.31 -44.23
CA GLY A 178 13.97 65.09 -44.60
C GLY A 178 14.13 66.43 -43.87
N GLY A 179 13.12 66.86 -43.10
CA GLY A 179 13.06 68.20 -42.52
C GLY A 179 12.64 69.26 -43.54
N SER A 180 12.65 70.52 -43.10
CA SER A 180 12.43 71.70 -43.94
C SER A 180 13.34 72.85 -43.48
N THR A 181 13.11 74.08 -43.97
CA THR A 181 13.74 75.29 -43.43
C THR A 181 13.36 75.54 -41.96
N SER A 182 12.20 75.06 -41.51
CA SER A 182 11.64 75.27 -40.16
C SER A 182 11.63 74.02 -39.28
N PHE A 183 11.84 72.82 -39.83
CA PHE A 183 11.72 71.54 -39.11
C PHE A 183 12.97 70.68 -39.23
N ASN A 184 13.42 70.09 -38.11
CA ASN A 184 14.52 69.14 -38.11
C ASN A 184 14.10 67.79 -38.73
N PRO A 185 15.02 67.10 -39.43
CA PRO A 185 14.76 65.76 -39.93
C PRO A 185 14.58 64.78 -38.78
N SER A 186 13.75 63.78 -39.00
CA SER A 186 13.52 62.68 -38.06
C SER A 186 13.26 61.41 -38.84
N GLN A 187 13.35 60.27 -38.16
CA GLN A 187 13.11 58.98 -38.80
C GLN A 187 12.55 57.98 -37.80
N SER A 188 11.86 56.98 -38.33
CA SER A 188 11.33 55.86 -37.55
C SER A 188 11.39 54.60 -38.39
N SER A 189 11.69 53.49 -37.73
CA SER A 189 11.77 52.19 -38.35
C SER A 189 10.61 51.29 -37.93
N SER A 190 10.21 50.41 -38.82
CA SER A 190 9.26 49.34 -38.55
C SER A 190 9.62 48.09 -39.32
N THR A 191 8.84 47.02 -39.12
CA THR A 191 9.04 45.75 -39.82
C THR A 191 7.85 45.43 -40.72
N LEU A 192 8.13 45.05 -41.96
CA LEU A 192 7.20 44.36 -42.85
C LEU A 192 7.56 42.89 -42.89
N GLN A 193 6.65 42.04 -42.41
CA GLN A 193 6.75 40.60 -42.57
C GLN A 193 5.99 40.14 -43.80
N VAL A 194 6.71 39.53 -44.73
CA VAL A 194 6.12 38.92 -45.93
C VAL A 194 6.04 37.42 -45.75
N SER A 195 4.86 36.85 -46.02
CA SER A 195 4.62 35.41 -46.00
C SER A 195 3.97 34.94 -47.30
N THR A 196 4.11 33.66 -47.64
CA THR A 196 3.40 33.05 -48.79
C THR A 196 1.92 32.79 -48.49
N THR A 197 1.58 32.64 -47.21
CA THR A 197 0.21 32.48 -46.69
C THR A 197 -0.03 33.42 -45.51
N ILE A 198 -1.27 33.88 -45.34
CA ILE A 198 -1.71 34.59 -44.14
C ILE A 198 -2.82 33.77 -43.50
N ASN A 199 -2.52 33.21 -42.32
CA ASN A 199 -3.52 32.54 -41.52
C ASN A 199 -4.11 33.52 -40.50
N LYS A 200 -5.42 33.45 -40.34
CA LYS A 200 -6.17 34.24 -39.36
C LYS A 200 -6.98 33.29 -38.50
N TYR A 201 -6.92 33.50 -37.19
CA TYR A 201 -7.66 32.70 -36.22
C TYR A 201 -8.74 33.52 -35.56
N THR A 202 -9.92 32.93 -35.45
CA THR A 202 -11.07 33.52 -34.75
C THR A 202 -10.86 33.51 -33.24
N PHE A 203 -11.63 34.34 -32.53
CA PHE A 203 -11.67 34.32 -31.06
C PHE A 203 -11.92 32.91 -30.51
N SER A 204 -12.84 32.14 -31.13
CA SER A 204 -13.15 30.78 -30.68
C SER A 204 -11.97 29.82 -30.83
N GLN A 205 -11.26 29.87 -31.96
CA GLN A 205 -10.08 29.02 -32.19
C GLN A 205 -8.94 29.33 -31.22
N LEU A 206 -8.73 30.62 -30.91
CA LEU A 206 -7.72 31.06 -29.95
C LEU A 206 -8.12 30.76 -28.50
N GLY A 207 -9.41 30.89 -28.16
CA GLY A 207 -9.97 30.54 -26.85
C GLY A 207 -9.82 29.06 -26.51
N ASP A 208 -10.20 28.20 -27.45
CA ASP A 208 -10.03 26.75 -27.35
C ASP A 208 -8.54 26.34 -27.26
N ALA A 209 -7.68 26.93 -28.10
CA ALA A 209 -6.24 26.73 -28.01
C ALA A 209 -5.66 27.19 -26.66
N ALA A 210 -6.11 28.33 -26.13
CA ALA A 210 -5.69 28.86 -24.83
C ALA A 210 -6.04 27.88 -23.70
N ASN A 211 -7.24 27.28 -23.75
CA ASN A 211 -7.66 26.30 -22.78
C ASN A 211 -6.80 25.04 -22.83
N ARG A 212 -6.44 24.55 -24.03
CA ARG A 212 -5.51 23.42 -24.17
C ARG A 212 -4.12 23.73 -23.63
N VAL A 213 -3.57 24.90 -23.92
CA VAL A 213 -2.23 25.30 -23.41
C VAL A 213 -2.25 25.43 -21.90
N LYS A 214 -3.30 26.04 -21.32
CA LYS A 214 -3.52 26.09 -19.86
C LYS A 214 -3.45 24.69 -19.25
N VAL A 215 -4.28 23.76 -19.75
CA VAL A 215 -4.34 22.38 -19.25
C VAL A 215 -3.01 21.65 -19.43
N PHE A 216 -2.32 21.86 -20.55
CA PHE A 216 -1.00 21.27 -20.77
C PHE A 216 0.01 21.73 -19.72
N ILE A 217 0.10 23.05 -19.47
CA ILE A 217 1.01 23.61 -18.48
C ILE A 217 0.71 23.05 -17.10
N GLU A 218 -0.56 23.05 -16.69
CA GLU A 218 -1.02 22.53 -15.40
C GLU A 218 -0.67 21.05 -15.20
N ASN A 219 -0.60 20.26 -16.28
CA ASN A 219 -0.29 18.83 -16.20
C ASN A 219 1.20 18.50 -16.38
N ASN A 220 2.00 19.39 -16.96
CA ASN A 220 3.38 19.10 -17.34
C ASN A 220 4.42 20.03 -16.70
N ASN A 221 4.00 21.05 -15.95
CA ASN A 221 4.86 22.06 -15.32
C ASN A 221 5.80 22.79 -16.30
N GLN A 222 5.46 22.82 -17.59
CA GLN A 222 6.26 23.41 -18.66
C GLN A 222 5.38 23.91 -19.80
N LEU A 223 5.89 24.84 -20.61
CA LEU A 223 5.22 25.26 -21.83
C LEU A 223 5.27 24.14 -22.89
N PRO A 224 4.21 23.97 -23.72
CA PRO A 224 4.31 23.11 -24.88
C PRO A 224 5.20 23.77 -25.95
N ASN A 225 5.85 22.96 -26.80
CA ASN A 225 6.64 23.49 -27.93
C ASN A 225 5.78 24.25 -28.96
N TYR A 226 4.53 23.82 -29.14
CA TYR A 226 3.55 24.43 -30.03
C TYR A 226 2.13 24.07 -29.58
N VAL A 227 1.13 24.82 -30.07
CA VAL A 227 -0.29 24.47 -30.01
C VAL A 227 -0.81 24.32 -31.42
N VAL A 228 -1.68 23.32 -31.62
CA VAL A 228 -2.35 23.13 -32.91
C VAL A 228 -3.60 24.01 -32.95
N ILE A 229 -3.72 24.84 -33.99
CA ILE A 229 -4.90 25.68 -34.27
C ILE A 229 -5.32 25.44 -35.71
N GLY A 230 -6.51 24.87 -35.92
CA GLY A 230 -6.87 24.30 -37.21
C GLY A 230 -5.91 23.16 -37.58
N ASN A 231 -5.21 23.31 -38.70
CA ASN A 231 -4.24 22.31 -39.19
C ASN A 231 -2.77 22.74 -38.99
N GLU A 232 -2.51 23.84 -38.28
CA GLU A 232 -1.16 24.41 -38.16
C GLU A 232 -0.60 24.31 -36.75
N LYS A 233 0.73 24.12 -36.68
CA LYS A 233 1.49 24.15 -35.43
C LYS A 233 1.98 25.58 -35.16
N VAL A 234 1.36 26.24 -34.19
CA VAL A 234 1.70 27.59 -33.75
C VAL A 234 2.65 27.51 -32.55
N LYS A 235 3.83 28.12 -32.66
CA LYS A 235 4.80 28.19 -31.56
C LYS A 235 4.35 29.13 -30.45
N MET A 236 4.81 28.91 -29.21
CA MET A 236 4.37 29.71 -28.05
C MET A 236 4.74 31.19 -28.15
N ASN A 237 5.83 31.53 -28.84
CA ASN A 237 6.25 32.92 -29.02
C ASN A 237 5.24 33.68 -29.89
N ASP A 238 4.74 33.07 -30.96
CA ASP A 238 3.69 33.69 -31.77
C ASP A 238 2.34 33.65 -31.04
N PHE A 239 2.10 32.57 -30.29
CA PHE A 239 0.85 32.36 -29.56
C PHE A 239 0.61 33.44 -28.50
N LEU A 240 1.62 33.84 -27.73
CA LEU A 240 1.47 34.90 -26.73
C LEU A 240 1.04 36.24 -27.36
N TYR A 241 1.56 36.60 -28.54
CA TYR A 241 1.12 37.80 -29.25
C TYR A 241 -0.37 37.69 -29.62
N MET A 242 -0.78 36.54 -30.15
CA MET A 242 -2.18 36.32 -30.53
C MET A 242 -3.11 36.34 -29.33
N LEU A 243 -2.73 35.72 -28.22
CA LEU A 243 -3.50 35.79 -26.97
C LEU A 243 -3.58 37.23 -26.44
N SER A 244 -2.50 38.00 -26.54
CA SER A 244 -2.48 39.40 -26.11
C SER A 244 -3.41 40.27 -26.96
N LYS A 245 -3.45 40.08 -28.29
CA LYS A 245 -4.42 40.76 -29.18
C LYS A 245 -5.86 40.32 -28.88
N THR A 246 -6.07 39.02 -28.71
CA THR A 246 -7.36 38.42 -28.36
C THR A 246 -7.88 38.95 -27.03
N SER A 247 -6.96 39.26 -26.10
CA SER A 247 -7.34 39.80 -24.80
C SER A 247 -7.94 41.22 -24.89
N LEU A 248 -7.60 41.97 -25.94
CA LEU A 248 -8.09 43.33 -26.20
C LEU A 248 -9.33 43.37 -27.10
N SER A 249 -9.52 42.38 -27.97
CA SER A 249 -10.60 42.37 -28.96
C SER A 249 -10.95 40.94 -29.42
N LYS A 250 -12.23 40.70 -29.70
CA LYS A 250 -12.72 39.43 -30.28
C LYS A 250 -12.53 39.33 -31.80
N ALA A 251 -11.89 40.32 -32.43
CA ALA A 251 -11.58 40.29 -33.85
C ALA A 251 -10.63 39.13 -34.19
N SER A 252 -10.69 38.63 -35.43
CA SER A 252 -9.76 37.59 -35.88
C SER A 252 -8.33 38.12 -35.92
N VAL A 253 -7.39 37.32 -35.42
CA VAL A 253 -5.98 37.70 -35.28
C VAL A 253 -5.13 36.98 -36.33
N VAL A 254 -4.26 37.72 -37.00
CA VAL A 254 -3.27 37.18 -37.95
C VAL A 254 -2.20 36.41 -37.19
N HIS A 255 -1.78 35.24 -37.70
CA HIS A 255 -0.63 34.48 -37.20
C HIS A 255 0.68 35.12 -37.66
N PRO A 256 1.49 35.69 -36.75
CA PRO A 256 2.81 36.22 -37.08
C PRO A 256 3.90 35.13 -37.09
N MET A 257 5.08 35.45 -37.62
CA MET A 257 6.30 34.64 -37.47
C MET A 257 7.38 35.43 -36.74
N PHE A 258 7.29 35.53 -35.41
CA PHE A 258 8.29 36.23 -34.61
C PHE A 258 9.52 35.38 -34.32
N THR A 259 10.64 36.05 -34.05
CA THR A 259 11.86 35.36 -33.61
C THR A 259 11.77 35.06 -32.11
N GLU A 260 12.22 33.88 -31.70
CA GLU A 260 12.24 33.50 -30.29
C GLU A 260 13.31 34.28 -29.50
N ALA A 261 12.98 34.65 -28.26
CA ALA A 261 13.85 35.24 -27.26
C ALA A 261 13.66 34.52 -25.91
N SER A 262 14.68 34.57 -25.04
CA SER A 262 14.66 33.87 -23.75
C SER A 262 13.69 34.51 -22.75
N SER A 263 13.17 33.72 -21.81
CA SER A 263 12.42 34.23 -20.66
C SER A 263 13.37 34.72 -19.57
N ALA A 264 13.10 35.89 -19.00
CA ALA A 264 13.68 36.31 -17.72
C ALA A 264 12.82 35.80 -16.54
N ASN A 265 13.30 36.01 -15.31
CA ASN A 265 12.62 35.59 -14.08
C ASN A 265 11.41 36.48 -13.74
N THR A 266 10.36 35.86 -13.19
CA THR A 266 9.23 36.52 -12.54
C THR A 266 9.54 36.78 -11.07
N ASN A 267 9.20 37.97 -10.56
CA ASN A 267 9.45 38.38 -9.16
C ASN A 267 8.18 38.67 -8.34
N CYS A 268 7.00 38.41 -8.89
CA CYS A 268 5.72 38.79 -8.30
C CYS A 268 4.74 37.60 -8.21
N TYR A 269 5.23 36.38 -7.96
CA TYR A 269 4.36 35.22 -7.76
C TYR A 269 3.39 35.42 -6.59
N ASN A 270 2.22 34.77 -6.69
CA ASN A 270 1.11 34.82 -5.72
C ASN A 270 0.47 36.21 -5.56
N THR A 271 0.79 37.15 -6.44
CA THR A 271 0.13 38.46 -6.49
C THR A 271 -0.99 38.49 -7.52
N LYS A 272 -1.95 39.39 -7.35
CA LYS A 272 -3.13 39.53 -8.21
C LYS A 272 -2.94 40.69 -9.18
N ILE A 273 -3.13 40.42 -10.47
CA ILE A 273 -3.31 41.45 -11.51
C ILE A 273 -4.80 41.65 -11.70
N TYR A 274 -5.29 42.86 -11.43
CA TYR A 274 -6.71 43.18 -11.52
C TYR A 274 -7.15 43.50 -12.96
N LYS A 275 -8.46 43.34 -13.20
CA LYS A 275 -9.09 43.44 -14.53
C LYS A 275 -8.86 44.78 -15.24
N ASP A 276 -8.74 45.86 -14.49
CA ASP A 276 -8.41 47.21 -14.97
C ASP A 276 -7.01 47.31 -15.58
N GLU A 277 -6.06 46.49 -15.13
CA GLU A 277 -4.69 46.51 -15.65
C GLU A 277 -4.53 45.71 -16.97
N TYR A 278 -5.38 44.72 -17.25
CA TYR A 278 -5.20 43.77 -18.36
C TYR A 278 -4.93 44.42 -19.71
N SER A 279 -5.69 45.46 -20.05
CA SER A 279 -5.53 46.17 -21.31
C SER A 279 -4.15 46.82 -21.43
N SER A 280 -3.67 47.45 -20.36
CA SER A 280 -2.36 48.10 -20.34
C SER A 280 -1.21 47.09 -20.43
N LEU A 281 -1.35 45.94 -19.76
CA LEU A 281 -0.36 44.85 -19.80
C LEU A 281 -0.30 44.22 -21.20
N SER A 282 -1.45 44.03 -21.84
CA SER A 282 -1.57 43.46 -23.18
C SER A 282 -0.92 44.36 -24.23
N LEU A 283 -1.16 45.67 -24.12
CA LEU A 283 -0.52 46.67 -24.98
C LEU A 283 1.00 46.68 -24.80
N LYS A 284 1.53 46.52 -23.58
CA LYS A 284 2.99 46.41 -23.36
C LYS A 284 3.57 45.17 -24.05
N VAL A 285 2.92 44.01 -23.93
CA VAL A 285 3.34 42.77 -24.62
C VAL A 285 3.32 42.98 -26.14
N ILE A 286 2.21 43.47 -26.69
CA ILE A 286 2.03 43.72 -28.13
C ILE A 286 3.09 44.70 -28.67
N ASN A 287 3.33 45.80 -27.95
CA ASN A 287 4.31 46.80 -28.37
C ASN A 287 5.73 46.22 -28.43
N GLU A 288 6.10 45.32 -27.51
CA GLU A 288 7.41 44.67 -27.54
C GLU A 288 7.59 43.81 -28.80
N TYR A 289 6.57 43.02 -29.15
CA TYR A 289 6.56 42.26 -30.41
C TYR A 289 6.68 43.16 -31.63
N GLU A 290 5.87 44.21 -31.69
CA GLU A 290 5.80 45.10 -32.86
C GLU A 290 7.08 45.94 -33.02
N ASN A 291 7.78 46.26 -31.93
CA ASN A 291 9.03 47.02 -31.96
C ASN A 291 10.26 46.16 -32.25
N THR A 292 10.31 44.92 -31.75
CA THR A 292 11.53 44.10 -31.76
C THR A 292 11.46 42.93 -32.74
N ALA A 293 10.28 42.60 -33.26
CA ALA A 293 9.99 41.38 -34.00
C ALA A 293 10.36 40.08 -33.22
N LYS A 294 10.35 40.16 -31.88
CA LYS A 294 10.66 39.07 -30.94
C LYS A 294 9.63 39.03 -29.82
N ASN A 295 9.50 37.88 -29.16
CA ASN A 295 8.74 37.84 -27.90
C ASN A 295 9.42 38.67 -26.80
N PRO A 296 8.65 39.23 -25.86
CA PRO A 296 9.23 39.86 -24.68
C PRO A 296 10.07 38.85 -23.91
N THR A 297 11.13 39.31 -23.25
CA THR A 297 11.83 38.50 -22.23
C THR A 297 11.11 38.58 -20.87
N LYS A 298 10.54 39.74 -20.56
CA LYS A 298 9.66 40.05 -19.43
C LYS A 298 8.83 41.31 -19.71
N VAL A 299 7.75 41.50 -18.96
CA VAL A 299 6.94 42.74 -18.95
C VAL A 299 6.65 43.18 -17.51
N THR A 300 6.61 44.49 -17.27
CA THR A 300 6.32 45.07 -15.96
C THR A 300 4.82 45.37 -15.78
N SER A 301 4.25 44.82 -14.70
CA SER A 301 2.91 45.08 -14.17
C SER A 301 2.95 46.00 -12.94
N SER A 302 1.80 46.37 -12.38
CA SER A 302 1.66 47.13 -11.13
C SER A 302 2.26 46.40 -9.92
N VAL A 303 2.28 45.07 -9.95
CA VAL A 303 2.71 44.19 -8.84
C VAL A 303 4.13 43.65 -9.01
N GLY A 304 4.78 43.90 -10.15
CA GLY A 304 6.17 43.49 -10.43
C GLY A 304 6.41 43.06 -11.88
N THR A 305 7.53 42.41 -12.12
CA THR A 305 7.94 41.93 -13.45
C THR A 305 7.56 40.46 -13.66
N ILE A 306 7.04 40.15 -14.83
CA ILE A 306 6.56 38.83 -15.24
C ILE A 306 7.38 38.37 -16.45
N GLY A 307 8.03 37.21 -16.35
CA GLY A 307 8.77 36.58 -17.43
C GLY A 307 7.87 36.08 -18.55
N TYR A 308 8.44 35.94 -19.75
CA TYR A 308 7.77 35.40 -20.95
C TYR A 308 6.98 34.12 -20.67
N ASN A 309 7.59 33.16 -19.99
CA ASN A 309 6.96 31.86 -19.76
C ASN A 309 5.65 31.99 -18.95
N ASP A 310 5.69 32.80 -17.88
CA ASP A 310 4.53 33.04 -17.04
C ASP A 310 3.50 33.96 -17.71
N LEU A 311 3.92 34.84 -18.62
CA LEU A 311 3.00 35.59 -19.49
C LEU A 311 2.18 34.64 -20.36
N VAL A 312 2.79 33.63 -20.99
CA VAL A 312 2.06 32.61 -21.77
C VAL A 312 0.99 31.94 -20.90
N TYR A 313 1.33 31.59 -19.66
CA TYR A 313 0.39 30.95 -18.74
C TYR A 313 -0.74 31.88 -18.28
N ILE A 314 -0.43 33.14 -17.95
CA ILE A 314 -1.43 34.16 -17.57
C ILE A 314 -2.41 34.39 -18.72
N TYR A 315 -1.91 34.66 -19.93
CA TYR A 315 -2.79 34.92 -21.07
C TYR A 315 -3.57 33.69 -21.51
N SER A 316 -3.00 32.49 -21.37
CA SER A 316 -3.74 31.24 -21.62
C SER A 316 -4.93 31.09 -20.65
N ARG A 317 -4.74 31.43 -19.36
CA ARG A 317 -5.84 31.44 -18.37
C ARG A 317 -6.85 32.54 -18.63
N LEU A 318 -6.41 33.77 -18.91
CA LEU A 318 -7.29 34.91 -19.16
C LEU A 318 -8.19 34.70 -20.38
N VAL A 319 -7.60 34.28 -21.52
CA VAL A 319 -8.34 34.08 -22.77
C VAL A 319 -9.24 32.84 -22.67
N ALA A 320 -8.78 31.75 -22.04
CA ALA A 320 -9.63 30.58 -21.79
C ALA A 320 -10.83 30.91 -20.88
N TYR A 321 -10.62 31.72 -19.84
CA TYR A 321 -11.71 32.15 -18.95
C TYR A 321 -12.73 33.01 -19.71
N MET A 322 -12.27 33.99 -20.49
CA MET A 322 -13.15 34.82 -21.33
C MET A 322 -13.93 34.00 -22.34
N TYR A 323 -13.29 33.00 -22.94
CA TYR A 323 -13.93 32.08 -23.90
C TYR A 323 -15.04 31.25 -23.23
N ASN A 324 -14.80 30.72 -22.03
CA ASN A 324 -15.75 29.86 -21.34
C ASN A 324 -16.88 30.63 -20.62
N ASN A 325 -16.61 31.86 -20.15
CA ASN A 325 -17.52 32.61 -19.27
C ASN A 325 -18.08 33.89 -19.90
N GLY A 326 -17.60 34.28 -21.09
CA GLY A 326 -18.07 35.49 -21.78
C GLY A 326 -17.50 36.81 -21.25
N GLU A 327 -16.84 36.81 -20.08
CA GLU A 327 -16.17 37.96 -19.47
C GLU A 327 -14.80 37.61 -18.87
N TYR A 328 -13.93 38.59 -18.65
CA TYR A 328 -12.66 38.41 -17.92
C TYR A 328 -12.87 38.29 -16.42
N PRO A 329 -12.03 37.52 -15.71
CA PRO A 329 -12.09 37.44 -14.26
C PRO A 329 -11.70 38.80 -13.65
N ASN A 330 -12.18 39.08 -12.43
CA ASN A 330 -11.86 40.33 -11.72
C ASN A 330 -10.36 40.49 -11.42
N TYR A 331 -9.65 39.38 -11.30
CA TYR A 331 -8.20 39.35 -11.20
C TYR A 331 -7.65 38.01 -11.71
N CYS A 332 -6.35 37.99 -12.00
CA CYS A 332 -5.60 36.79 -12.36
C CYS A 332 -4.35 36.75 -11.50
N THR A 333 -4.14 35.64 -10.78
CA THR A 333 -2.97 35.48 -9.92
C THR A 333 -1.76 35.08 -10.75
N VAL A 334 -0.62 35.74 -10.54
CA VAL A 334 0.68 35.36 -11.12
C VAL A 334 1.14 34.06 -10.47
N LEU A 335 1.19 32.97 -11.22
CA LEU A 335 1.58 31.65 -10.73
C LEU A 335 2.75 31.13 -11.58
N PRO A 336 3.71 30.41 -10.97
CA PRO A 336 4.72 29.68 -11.74
C PRO A 336 4.07 28.54 -12.51
N LEU A 337 4.72 28.09 -13.59
CA LEU A 337 4.24 26.95 -14.39
C LEU A 337 4.01 25.67 -13.58
N SER A 338 4.67 25.51 -12.43
CA SER A 338 4.54 24.37 -11.52
C SER A 338 3.32 24.42 -10.61
N THR A 339 2.47 25.45 -10.69
CA THR A 339 1.31 25.63 -9.79
C THR A 339 0.00 25.71 -10.56
N LYS A 340 -0.90 24.76 -10.28
CA LYS A 340 -2.28 24.79 -10.76
C LYS A 340 -3.09 25.86 -10.01
N TYR A 341 -4.01 26.50 -10.72
CA TYR A 341 -4.85 27.52 -10.11
C TYR A 341 -5.78 26.97 -9.03
N GLU A 342 -6.32 25.76 -9.23
CA GLU A 342 -7.20 25.09 -8.25
C GLU A 342 -6.46 24.74 -6.95
N ASP A 343 -5.24 24.20 -7.04
CA ASP A 343 -4.40 23.89 -5.89
C ASP A 343 -4.03 25.17 -5.10
N TYR A 344 -3.75 26.26 -5.81
CA TYR A 344 -3.53 27.58 -5.22
C TYR A 344 -4.78 28.09 -4.47
N MET A 345 -5.97 27.90 -5.03
CA MET A 345 -7.22 28.30 -4.38
C MET A 345 -7.54 27.47 -3.14
N GLN A 346 -7.27 26.16 -3.16
CA GLN A 346 -7.45 25.30 -1.99
C GLN A 346 -6.46 25.60 -0.85
N SER A 347 -5.21 25.94 -1.19
CA SER A 347 -4.16 26.25 -0.21
C SER A 347 -4.31 27.63 0.45
N THR A 348 -5.17 28.50 -0.08
CA THR A 348 -5.39 29.87 0.43
C THR A 348 -6.70 30.04 1.21
N GLN A 349 -7.57 29.02 1.24
CA GLN A 349 -8.75 29.02 2.11
C GLN A 349 -8.38 28.55 3.52
N LYS A 350 -8.83 29.30 4.54
CA LYS A 350 -8.69 28.86 5.93
C LYS A 350 -9.49 27.59 6.15
N GLN A 351 -8.84 26.58 6.72
CA GLN A 351 -9.47 25.29 7.00
C GLN A 351 -9.85 25.18 8.48
N ASP A 352 -10.98 24.52 8.74
CA ASP A 352 -11.37 24.11 10.09
C ASP A 352 -10.49 22.97 10.59
N ILE A 353 -10.21 22.97 11.90
CA ILE A 353 -9.47 21.90 12.58
C ILE A 353 -10.42 21.18 13.54
N ASN A 354 -10.60 19.89 13.31
CA ASN A 354 -11.26 18.98 14.23
C ASN A 354 -10.26 18.44 15.25
N ILE A 355 -10.56 18.63 16.54
CA ILE A 355 -9.72 18.14 17.65
C ILE A 355 -10.47 17.01 18.35
N LYS A 356 -9.84 15.83 18.48
CA LYS A 356 -10.31 14.77 19.38
C LYS A 356 -9.45 14.74 20.63
N LEU A 357 -10.09 14.94 21.77
CA LEU A 357 -9.47 14.97 23.09
C LEU A 357 -10.32 14.09 24.03
N ASN A 358 -9.74 12.99 24.50
CA ASN A 358 -10.45 12.06 25.39
C ASN A 358 -10.43 12.58 26.83
N SER A 359 -11.39 12.12 27.64
CA SER A 359 -11.33 12.30 29.09
C SER A 359 -10.18 11.47 29.68
N PHE A 360 -9.61 11.96 30.78
CA PHE A 360 -8.35 11.46 31.33
C PHE A 360 -8.39 11.46 32.85
N GLU A 361 -7.72 10.52 33.50
CA GLU A 361 -7.65 10.46 34.97
C GLU A 361 -6.21 10.56 35.45
N VAL A 362 -5.97 11.33 36.51
CA VAL A 362 -4.64 11.60 37.05
C VAL A 362 -4.59 11.42 38.56
N ASN A 363 -3.40 11.11 39.08
CA ASN A 363 -3.13 11.05 40.51
C ASN A 363 -2.43 12.36 40.94
N PRO A 364 -2.86 13.04 42.02
CA PRO A 364 -2.17 14.23 42.50
C PRO A 364 -0.70 13.95 42.86
N ASN A 365 0.17 14.93 42.62
CA ASN A 365 1.63 14.88 42.84
C ASN A 365 2.40 13.86 41.98
N MET A 366 1.83 13.40 40.87
CA MET A 366 2.48 12.48 39.93
C MET A 366 2.52 13.09 38.53
N PRO A 367 3.57 12.83 37.72
CA PRO A 367 3.61 13.22 36.33
C PRO A 367 2.51 12.53 35.52
N ALA A 368 1.89 13.23 34.59
CA ALA A 368 0.85 12.70 33.72
C ALA A 368 0.98 13.24 32.29
N THR A 369 0.58 12.43 31.29
CA THR A 369 0.65 12.80 29.88
C THR A 369 -0.74 12.91 29.27
N VAL A 370 -1.12 14.11 28.82
CA VAL A 370 -2.33 14.33 28.01
C VAL A 370 -2.00 14.27 26.53
N SER A 371 -2.93 13.79 25.71
CA SER A 371 -2.76 13.69 24.25
C SER A 371 -4.04 14.03 23.51
N ALA A 372 -3.90 14.60 22.33
CA ALA A 372 -5.01 14.90 21.43
C ALA A 372 -4.63 14.58 19.96
N THR A 373 -5.65 14.39 19.14
CA THR A 373 -5.50 14.24 17.68
C THR A 373 -6.18 15.38 16.93
N PHE A 374 -5.60 15.79 15.80
CA PHE A 374 -5.93 17.00 15.05
C PHE A 374 -6.02 16.68 13.57
N THR A 375 -7.18 16.92 12.97
CA THR A 375 -7.43 16.67 11.54
C THR A 375 -8.14 17.86 10.90
N TYR A 376 -7.87 18.14 9.63
CA TYR A 376 -8.67 19.08 8.86
C TYR A 376 -10.06 18.49 8.52
N GLY A 377 -10.98 19.31 8.01
CA GLY A 377 -12.33 18.88 7.63
C GLY A 377 -12.36 17.69 6.64
N ASN A 378 -11.34 17.56 5.79
CA ASN A 378 -11.17 16.45 4.85
C ASN A 378 -10.56 15.17 5.48
N GLY A 379 -10.31 15.15 6.79
CA GLY A 379 -9.73 14.02 7.51
C GLY A 379 -8.21 13.91 7.46
N THR A 380 -7.51 14.80 6.75
CA THR A 380 -6.04 14.79 6.71
C THR A 380 -5.42 15.29 8.02
N SER A 381 -4.23 14.77 8.37
CA SER A 381 -3.51 15.11 9.58
C SER A 381 -3.00 16.56 9.58
N VAL A 382 -3.25 17.30 10.66
CA VAL A 382 -2.64 18.61 10.90
C VAL A 382 -1.16 18.43 11.27
N ASN A 383 -0.27 19.24 10.70
CA ASN A 383 1.18 19.18 10.94
C ASN A 383 1.79 20.57 11.11
N GLY A 384 2.79 20.68 11.99
CA GLY A 384 3.63 21.89 12.14
C GLY A 384 3.03 23.00 13.02
N LEU A 385 1.73 22.95 13.31
CA LEU A 385 1.08 23.86 14.26
C LEU A 385 1.39 23.49 15.72
N THR A 386 1.13 24.42 16.63
CA THR A 386 1.27 24.22 18.08
C THR A 386 -0.11 24.22 18.74
N THR A 387 -0.38 23.21 19.57
CA THR A 387 -1.54 23.20 20.47
C THR A 387 -1.11 23.61 21.88
N VAL A 388 -1.99 24.31 22.60
CA VAL A 388 -1.88 24.52 24.04
C VAL A 388 -2.84 23.61 24.78
N PHE A 389 -2.40 23.03 25.89
CA PHE A 389 -3.25 22.27 26.81
C PHE A 389 -3.53 23.12 28.05
N LYS A 390 -4.79 23.14 28.49
CA LYS A 390 -5.24 23.90 29.65
C LYS A 390 -6.06 23.03 30.60
N VAL A 391 -5.96 23.30 31.90
CA VAL A 391 -6.83 22.72 32.94
C VAL A 391 -7.57 23.86 33.65
N ASN A 392 -8.90 23.82 33.64
CA ASN A 392 -9.78 24.90 34.10
C ASN A 392 -9.38 26.29 33.54
N GLY A 393 -9.01 26.33 32.25
CA GLY A 393 -8.60 27.56 31.56
C GLY A 393 -7.15 27.99 31.78
N ILE A 394 -6.42 27.38 32.73
CA ILE A 394 -5.00 27.67 32.99
C ILE A 394 -4.13 26.80 32.08
N THR A 395 -3.21 27.41 31.33
CA THR A 395 -2.27 26.69 30.46
C THR A 395 -1.31 25.84 31.30
N ILE A 396 -1.31 24.53 31.06
CA ILE A 396 -0.36 23.58 31.66
C ILE A 396 0.86 23.33 30.77
N GLY A 397 0.77 23.69 29.48
CA GLY A 397 1.89 23.63 28.54
C GLY A 397 1.43 23.64 27.08
N SER A 398 2.38 23.47 26.17
CA SER A 398 2.13 23.43 24.72
C SER A 398 2.92 22.30 24.04
N ALA A 399 2.45 21.84 22.90
CA ALA A 399 3.10 20.79 22.12
C ALA A 399 2.93 21.02 20.61
N LYS A 400 3.98 20.71 19.83
CA LYS A 400 3.90 20.69 18.37
C LYS A 400 3.07 19.50 17.89
N ILE A 401 2.23 19.74 16.90
CA ILE A 401 1.39 18.72 16.26
C ILE A 401 2.22 18.05 15.16
N ASN A 402 2.47 16.76 15.32
CA ASN A 402 3.19 15.92 14.36
C ASN A 402 2.34 14.71 13.98
N ASN A 403 2.17 14.52 12.68
CA ASN A 403 1.27 13.55 12.07
C ASN A 403 -0.13 13.54 12.70
N GLY A 404 -0.71 14.72 12.91
CA GLY A 404 -2.04 14.88 13.50
C GLY A 404 -2.12 14.55 14.99
N LYS A 405 -1.00 14.45 15.70
CA LYS A 405 -0.96 14.11 17.13
C LYS A 405 -0.09 15.08 17.91
N ALA A 406 -0.51 15.41 19.13
CA ALA A 406 0.31 16.12 20.09
C ALA A 406 0.07 15.58 21.50
N SER A 407 1.15 15.53 22.28
CA SER A 407 1.14 15.04 23.66
C SER A 407 1.96 15.98 24.54
N LEU A 408 1.51 16.19 25.78
CA LEU A 408 2.20 16.98 26.79
C LEU A 408 2.27 16.19 28.09
N THR A 409 3.47 16.03 28.63
CA THR A 409 3.68 15.54 30.00
C THR A 409 3.83 16.72 30.95
N PHE A 410 3.15 16.68 32.08
CA PHE A 410 3.20 17.70 33.12
C PHE A 410 3.11 17.06 34.51
N ASP A 411 3.71 17.70 35.51
CA ASP A 411 3.53 17.29 36.90
C ASP A 411 2.17 17.74 37.42
N VAL A 412 1.35 16.80 37.85
CA VAL A 412 0.03 17.09 38.40
C VAL A 412 0.24 17.65 39.81
N PRO A 413 -0.17 18.90 40.10
CA PRO A 413 -0.04 19.46 41.45
C PRO A 413 -0.85 18.66 42.47
N ASN A 414 -0.79 19.07 43.74
CA ASN A 414 -1.66 18.51 44.79
C ASN A 414 -3.13 18.97 44.63
N TRP A 415 -3.74 18.69 43.49
CA TRP A 415 -5.12 19.03 43.17
C TRP A 415 -6.10 18.19 43.99
N LYS A 416 -7.24 18.81 44.33
CA LYS A 416 -8.33 18.12 45.04
C LYS A 416 -8.89 17.01 44.17
N ILE A 417 -9.30 15.90 44.79
CA ILE A 417 -9.94 14.78 44.10
C ILE A 417 -11.31 15.23 43.59
N LYS A 418 -11.41 15.51 42.29
CA LYS A 418 -12.64 15.90 41.56
C LYS A 418 -12.35 15.97 40.06
N ASN A 419 -13.40 16.29 39.30
CA ASN A 419 -13.28 16.57 37.86
C ASN A 419 -12.88 18.03 37.60
N TYR A 420 -12.01 18.20 36.60
CA TYR A 420 -11.53 19.45 36.05
C TYR A 420 -11.83 19.47 34.54
N THR A 421 -11.91 20.67 33.97
CA THR A 421 -12.05 20.85 32.52
C THR A 421 -10.68 20.77 31.88
N LEU A 422 -10.46 19.81 30.98
CA LEU A 422 -9.27 19.74 30.13
C LEU A 422 -9.60 20.40 28.79
N THR A 423 -8.68 21.19 28.26
CA THR A 423 -8.86 21.87 26.97
C THR A 423 -7.62 21.71 26.12
N ALA A 424 -7.81 21.40 24.84
CA ALA A 424 -6.80 21.54 23.79
C ALA A 424 -7.24 22.69 22.86
N LYS A 425 -6.35 23.65 22.60
CA LYS A 425 -6.62 24.79 21.72
C LYS A 425 -5.49 25.00 20.72
N VAL A 426 -5.85 25.22 19.45
CA VAL A 426 -4.96 25.62 18.35
C VAL A 426 -5.34 27.04 17.93
N GLY A 427 -4.34 27.91 17.75
CA GLY A 427 -4.56 29.29 17.30
C GLY A 427 -4.84 29.39 15.79
N ALA A 428 -5.50 30.48 15.39
CA ALA A 428 -5.72 30.79 13.98
C ALA A 428 -4.40 31.13 13.27
N THR A 429 -4.30 30.78 11.99
CA THR A 429 -3.20 31.18 11.10
C THR A 429 -3.75 31.77 9.80
N ASN A 430 -2.88 32.00 8.81
CA ASN A 430 -3.29 32.36 7.45
C ASN A 430 -3.97 31.20 6.71
N THR A 431 -3.76 29.94 7.14
CA THR A 431 -4.25 28.73 6.47
C THR A 431 -5.31 27.96 7.29
N ASN A 432 -5.58 28.34 8.53
CA ASN A 432 -6.58 27.67 9.37
C ASN A 432 -7.28 28.62 10.36
N TYR A 433 -8.52 28.28 10.72
CA TYR A 433 -9.23 28.93 11.83
C TYR A 433 -8.67 28.48 13.19
N GLU A 434 -9.01 29.20 14.25
CA GLU A 434 -8.75 28.71 15.60
C GLU A 434 -9.70 27.54 15.91
N ALA A 435 -9.22 26.58 16.70
CA ALA A 435 -10.03 25.43 17.10
C ALA A 435 -9.79 25.12 18.59
N THR A 436 -10.87 24.76 19.29
CA THR A 436 -10.83 24.42 20.71
C THR A 436 -11.71 23.21 20.97
N GLN A 437 -11.21 22.26 21.76
CA GLN A 437 -11.99 21.12 22.25
C GLN A 437 -11.78 20.95 23.75
N GLN A 438 -12.86 20.64 24.45
CA GLN A 438 -12.86 20.33 25.87
C GLN A 438 -13.15 18.85 26.14
N SER A 439 -12.60 18.35 27.25
CA SER A 439 -12.91 17.04 27.84
C SER A 439 -12.78 17.12 29.36
N THR A 440 -12.90 15.99 30.06
CA THR A 440 -12.76 15.93 31.52
C THR A 440 -11.39 15.40 31.94
N LEU A 441 -10.75 16.07 32.90
CA LEU A 441 -9.62 15.53 33.64
C LEU A 441 -10.06 15.23 35.08
N SER A 442 -10.11 13.96 35.45
CA SER A 442 -10.51 13.51 36.80
C SER A 442 -9.27 13.30 37.66
N VAL A 443 -9.11 14.10 38.71
CA VAL A 443 -8.07 13.87 39.72
C VAL A 443 -8.61 12.85 40.70
N VAL A 444 -7.97 11.69 40.81
CA VAL A 444 -8.36 10.61 41.72
C VAL A 444 -7.14 9.93 42.31
N LYS A 445 -7.29 9.22 43.43
CA LYS A 445 -6.18 8.51 44.09
C LYS A 445 -6.18 7.05 43.65
N PHE A 446 -5.19 6.63 42.85
CA PHE A 446 -5.03 5.23 42.48
C PHE A 446 -3.92 4.57 43.30
N SER A 447 -4.16 3.33 43.76
CA SER A 447 -3.08 2.42 44.13
C SER A 447 -2.49 1.84 42.84
N VAL A 448 -1.20 2.05 42.60
CA VAL A 448 -0.52 1.53 41.40
C VAL A 448 -0.58 0.00 41.40
N LYS A 449 -1.17 -0.58 40.35
CA LYS A 449 -1.34 -2.03 40.22
C LYS A 449 -0.12 -2.65 39.54
N ASN A 450 0.30 -3.86 39.93
CA ASN A 450 1.26 -4.58 39.12
C ASN A 450 0.56 -5.11 37.85
N THR A 451 1.37 -5.44 36.84
CA THR A 451 0.88 -5.94 35.56
C THR A 451 1.60 -7.22 35.16
N LYS A 452 0.95 -7.99 34.30
CA LYS A 452 1.51 -9.17 33.65
C LYS A 452 1.23 -9.15 32.15
N ILE A 453 2.21 -9.61 31.38
CA ILE A 453 2.10 -9.79 29.93
C ILE A 453 1.88 -11.28 29.67
N ILE A 454 0.88 -11.62 28.86
CA ILE A 454 0.59 -12.97 28.42
C ILE A 454 0.97 -13.08 26.94
N LEU A 455 1.82 -14.07 26.64
CA LEU A 455 2.29 -14.41 25.31
C LEU A 455 2.06 -15.90 25.06
N GLU A 456 1.97 -16.29 23.79
CA GLU A 456 2.17 -17.69 23.42
C GLU A 456 3.59 -18.13 23.84
N PRO A 457 3.78 -19.37 24.29
CA PRO A 457 5.11 -19.89 24.63
C PRO A 457 6.03 -20.03 23.40
N LEU A 458 5.47 -20.26 22.22
CA LEU A 458 6.20 -20.36 20.96
C LEU A 458 5.35 -19.87 19.78
N TYR A 459 5.92 -18.96 18.99
CA TYR A 459 5.36 -18.53 17.71
C TYR A 459 6.06 -19.24 16.55
N ILE A 460 5.31 -19.58 15.50
CA ILE A 460 5.85 -20.10 14.25
C ILE A 460 5.59 -19.08 13.15
N ALA A 461 6.62 -18.72 12.39
CA ALA A 461 6.52 -17.73 11.32
C ALA A 461 7.26 -18.19 10.06
N GLN A 462 6.80 -17.74 8.90
CA GLN A 462 7.55 -17.93 7.67
C GLN A 462 8.70 -16.93 7.59
N LYS A 463 9.88 -17.39 7.17
CA LYS A 463 11.03 -16.54 6.89
C LYS A 463 10.71 -15.54 5.76
N ASP A 464 11.25 -14.32 5.88
CA ASP A 464 11.09 -13.23 4.89
C ASP A 464 9.64 -12.76 4.69
N LYS A 465 8.81 -12.92 5.71
CA LYS A 465 7.44 -12.39 5.78
C LYS A 465 7.25 -11.50 7.01
N THR A 466 6.25 -10.63 6.92
CA THR A 466 5.76 -9.87 8.07
C THR A 466 5.03 -10.80 9.02
N PHE A 467 5.40 -10.78 10.29
CA PHE A 467 4.73 -11.51 11.36
C PHE A 467 4.00 -10.54 12.27
N LYS A 468 2.77 -10.90 12.67
CA LYS A 468 1.93 -10.11 13.58
C LYS A 468 1.86 -10.82 14.93
N LEU A 469 2.46 -10.21 15.95
CA LEU A 469 2.40 -10.65 17.33
C LEU A 469 1.30 -9.88 18.07
N THR A 470 0.48 -10.60 18.83
CA THR A 470 -0.52 -10.03 19.74
C THR A 470 -0.26 -10.53 21.15
N ALA A 471 -0.23 -9.61 22.11
CA ALA A 471 -0.01 -9.89 23.53
C ALA A 471 -1.15 -9.29 24.37
N ASN A 472 -1.56 -10.01 25.41
CA ASN A 472 -2.49 -9.47 26.40
C ASN A 472 -1.70 -8.89 27.58
N VAL A 473 -2.07 -7.70 28.02
CA VAL A 473 -1.49 -7.02 29.18
C VAL A 473 -2.60 -6.79 30.20
N LEU A 474 -2.47 -7.45 31.35
CA LEU A 474 -3.48 -7.46 32.41
C LEU A 474 -2.90 -6.96 33.73
N ASP A 475 -3.76 -6.46 34.61
CA ASP A 475 -3.39 -6.19 36.00
C ASP A 475 -3.42 -7.46 36.87
N ASP A 476 -3.02 -7.35 38.14
CA ASP A 476 -3.01 -8.47 39.11
C ASP A 476 -4.40 -9.08 39.33
N SER A 477 -5.47 -8.35 39.04
CA SER A 477 -6.86 -8.79 39.14
C SER A 477 -7.43 -9.30 37.81
N ASN A 478 -6.58 -9.51 36.79
CA ASN A 478 -6.93 -9.92 35.43
C ASN A 478 -7.75 -8.89 34.63
N ASN A 479 -7.79 -7.62 35.04
CA ASN A 479 -8.45 -6.59 34.25
C ASN A 479 -7.55 -6.12 33.10
N PRO A 480 -8.12 -5.77 31.94
CA PRO A 480 -7.35 -5.23 30.83
C PRO A 480 -6.64 -3.93 31.22
N VAL A 481 -5.35 -3.85 30.88
CA VAL A 481 -4.54 -2.64 31.04
C VAL A 481 -4.73 -1.74 29.81
N ASP A 482 -4.91 -0.45 30.04
CA ASP A 482 -5.05 0.54 28.96
C ASP A 482 -3.97 1.62 29.06
N GLY A 483 -3.46 2.05 27.91
CA GLY A 483 -2.35 2.99 27.80
C GLY A 483 -0.97 2.36 28.05
N GLY A 484 0.07 3.20 28.01
CA GLY A 484 1.47 2.78 28.22
C GLY A 484 2.13 2.15 26.98
N LYS A 485 3.45 2.36 26.84
CA LYS A 485 4.24 1.87 25.70
C LYS A 485 4.53 0.38 25.84
N PHE A 486 4.30 -0.39 24.80
CA PHE A 486 4.65 -1.81 24.69
C PHE A 486 5.73 -2.00 23.63
N VAL A 487 6.79 -2.72 23.95
CA VAL A 487 7.97 -2.93 23.09
C VAL A 487 8.22 -4.42 22.94
N ILE A 488 8.57 -4.85 21.73
CA ILE A 488 9.07 -6.20 21.46
C ILE A 488 10.53 -6.10 21.02
N LYS A 489 11.38 -6.95 21.60
CA LYS A 489 12.75 -7.18 21.14
C LYS A 489 12.90 -8.61 20.63
N LEU A 490 13.61 -8.76 19.51
CA LEU A 490 14.01 -10.04 18.92
C LEU A 490 15.51 -10.23 19.15
N ASN A 491 15.91 -11.30 19.82
CA ASN A 491 17.31 -11.56 20.18
C ASN A 491 17.98 -10.34 20.85
N GLY A 492 17.24 -9.60 21.68
CA GLY A 492 17.70 -8.39 22.36
C GLY A 492 17.63 -7.09 21.54
N VAL A 493 17.29 -7.14 20.23
CA VAL A 493 17.18 -5.97 19.36
C VAL A 493 15.72 -5.53 19.24
N SER A 494 15.42 -4.24 19.43
CA SER A 494 14.06 -3.70 19.30
C SER A 494 13.48 -3.94 17.90
N ALA A 495 12.37 -4.67 17.82
CA ALA A 495 11.68 -4.99 16.57
C ALA A 495 10.44 -4.12 16.32
N GLY A 496 9.92 -3.45 17.35
CA GLY A 496 8.81 -2.52 17.22
C GLY A 496 8.25 -2.08 18.56
N SER A 497 7.39 -1.06 18.54
CA SER A 497 6.63 -0.62 19.71
C SER A 497 5.23 -0.17 19.35
N THR A 498 4.29 -0.32 20.28
CA THR A 498 2.90 0.15 20.17
C THR A 498 2.42 0.67 21.53
N THR A 499 1.17 1.12 21.62
CA THR A 499 0.49 1.43 22.89
C THR A 499 -0.50 0.32 23.21
N VAL A 500 -0.59 -0.09 24.47
CA VAL A 500 -1.61 -1.07 24.89
C VAL A 500 -2.98 -0.40 24.81
N SER A 501 -3.96 -1.06 24.19
CA SER A 501 -5.33 -0.60 24.18
C SER A 501 -6.30 -1.74 24.51
N GLY A 502 -7.19 -1.52 25.48
CA GLY A 502 -8.17 -2.53 25.89
C GLY A 502 -7.51 -3.84 26.36
N GLY A 503 -6.34 -3.77 26.99
CA GLY A 503 -5.57 -4.94 27.43
C GLY A 503 -4.81 -5.66 26.32
N VAL A 504 -4.78 -5.13 25.09
CA VAL A 504 -4.16 -5.80 23.94
C VAL A 504 -3.06 -4.92 23.35
N ALA A 505 -1.91 -5.52 23.07
CA ALA A 505 -0.83 -4.93 22.31
C ALA A 505 -0.56 -5.75 21.04
N THR A 506 -0.59 -5.11 19.88
CA THR A 506 -0.31 -5.76 18.59
C THR A 506 0.85 -5.08 17.87
N ILE A 507 1.85 -5.87 17.47
CA ILE A 507 3.04 -5.40 16.76
C ILE A 507 3.25 -6.27 15.52
N SER A 508 3.54 -5.63 14.38
CA SER A 508 3.97 -6.32 13.15
C SER A 508 5.44 -6.04 12.88
N PHE A 509 6.22 -7.07 12.55
CA PHE A 509 7.64 -6.94 12.24
C PHE A 509 8.07 -7.92 11.15
N SER A 510 9.14 -7.60 10.42
CA SER A 510 9.72 -8.51 9.43
C SER A 510 10.54 -9.61 10.10
N THR A 511 10.43 -10.84 9.60
CA THR A 511 11.22 -11.99 10.05
C THR A 511 12.54 -12.15 9.27
N SER A 512 12.88 -11.22 8.37
CA SER A 512 14.04 -11.37 7.48
C SER A 512 15.39 -11.49 8.21
N SER A 513 15.53 -10.85 9.37
CA SER A 513 16.76 -10.90 10.17
C SER A 513 16.90 -12.18 11.01
N LEU A 514 15.86 -13.01 11.09
CA LEU A 514 15.83 -14.18 11.95
C LEU A 514 16.42 -15.40 11.23
N SER A 515 17.08 -16.27 12.00
CA SER A 515 17.65 -17.50 11.47
C SER A 515 16.58 -18.56 11.20
N THR A 516 16.63 -19.17 10.01
CA THR A 516 15.70 -20.22 9.56
C THR A 516 15.93 -21.53 10.31
N ASN A 517 14.84 -22.23 10.63
CA ASN A 517 14.81 -23.49 11.38
C ASN A 517 15.49 -23.41 12.76
N LYS A 518 15.56 -22.21 13.33
CA LYS A 518 16.06 -21.94 14.68
C LYS A 518 15.06 -21.11 15.45
N VAL A 519 15.08 -21.31 16.75
CA VAL A 519 14.28 -20.53 17.69
C VAL A 519 15.05 -19.26 18.06
N ASN A 520 14.35 -18.13 18.03
CA ASN A 520 14.85 -16.81 18.38
C ASN A 520 14.08 -16.31 19.60
N SER A 521 14.72 -15.55 20.49
CA SER A 521 14.07 -15.06 21.70
C SER A 521 13.23 -13.81 21.42
N ILE A 522 12.08 -13.74 22.09
CA ILE A 522 11.21 -12.57 22.16
C ILE A 522 11.24 -12.05 23.59
N GLU A 523 11.56 -10.77 23.77
CA GLU A 523 11.32 -10.05 25.03
C GLU A 523 10.22 -9.02 24.80
N ALA A 524 9.10 -9.17 25.51
CA ALA A 524 8.01 -8.21 25.55
C ALA A 524 8.11 -7.35 26.81
N ILE A 525 8.04 -6.03 26.64
CA ILE A 525 8.19 -5.06 27.72
C ILE A 525 7.01 -4.11 27.68
N TYR A 526 6.27 -4.04 28.78
CA TYR A 526 5.29 -3.02 29.04
C TYR A 526 5.91 -1.94 29.92
N GLY A 527 5.95 -0.70 29.45
CA GLY A 527 6.61 0.42 30.10
C GLY A 527 5.89 1.00 31.31
N GLY A 528 4.66 0.57 31.59
CA GLY A 528 3.84 1.11 32.68
C GLY A 528 3.15 2.44 32.36
N THR A 529 2.36 2.89 33.32
CA THR A 529 1.71 4.21 33.38
C THR A 529 1.66 4.67 34.84
N THR A 530 0.99 5.79 35.12
CA THR A 530 0.67 6.23 36.49
C THR A 530 -0.23 5.24 37.26
N LYS A 531 -1.05 4.44 36.56
CA LYS A 531 -1.95 3.43 37.17
C LYS A 531 -1.32 2.05 37.28
N TYR A 532 -0.33 1.75 36.44
CA TYR A 532 0.16 0.41 36.19
C TYR A 532 1.69 0.35 36.22
N LYS A 533 2.26 -0.55 37.02
CA LYS A 533 3.71 -0.79 36.97
C LYS A 533 4.12 -1.42 35.63
N SER A 534 5.37 -1.19 35.25
CA SER A 534 5.99 -1.89 34.14
C SER A 534 6.08 -3.39 34.42
N SER A 535 6.10 -4.18 33.36
CA SER A 535 6.28 -5.63 33.42
C SER A 535 7.00 -6.12 32.17
N LYS A 536 7.56 -7.32 32.26
CA LYS A 536 8.22 -7.98 31.14
C LYS A 536 7.84 -9.45 31.11
N ASN A 537 7.79 -10.03 29.92
CA ASN A 537 7.68 -11.46 29.72
C ASN A 537 8.45 -11.87 28.46
N SER A 538 8.89 -13.12 28.42
CA SER A 538 9.66 -13.65 27.31
C SER A 538 8.92 -14.79 26.61
N SER A 539 9.19 -14.93 25.32
CA SER A 539 8.66 -15.98 24.47
C SER A 539 9.71 -16.33 23.41
N TYR A 540 9.33 -17.14 22.44
CA TYR A 540 10.18 -17.68 21.40
C TYR A 540 9.47 -17.59 20.05
N ILE A 541 10.25 -17.38 18.99
CA ILE A 541 9.77 -17.45 17.61
C ILE A 541 10.68 -18.33 16.76
N ARG A 542 10.09 -19.32 16.11
CA ARG A 542 10.77 -20.18 15.15
C ARG A 542 10.39 -19.75 13.74
N THR A 543 11.39 -19.50 12.90
CA THR A 543 11.13 -19.23 11.48
C THR A 543 11.34 -20.47 10.63
N VAL A 544 10.45 -20.72 9.68
CA VAL A 544 10.50 -21.85 8.74
C VAL A 544 10.55 -21.35 7.28
N PRO A 545 11.15 -22.10 6.34
CA PRO A 545 11.23 -21.67 4.93
C PRO A 545 9.84 -21.53 4.27
N SER A 546 8.98 -22.51 4.55
CA SER A 546 7.58 -22.53 4.11
C SER A 546 6.71 -22.85 5.32
N LEU A 547 5.60 -22.13 5.42
CA LEU A 547 4.65 -22.26 6.52
C LEU A 547 3.40 -22.94 6.00
N SER A 548 3.11 -24.13 6.52
CA SER A 548 1.79 -24.75 6.33
C SER A 548 0.95 -24.53 7.58
N THR A 549 -0.30 -24.17 7.38
CA THR A 549 -1.26 -23.97 8.46
C THR A 549 -2.39 -25.00 8.37
N TYR A 550 -2.92 -25.36 9.53
CA TYR A 550 -4.00 -26.35 9.66
C TYR A 550 -5.12 -25.78 10.53
N SER A 551 -6.35 -25.98 10.10
CA SER A 551 -7.52 -25.67 10.91
C SER A 551 -7.67 -26.64 12.09
N TYR A 552 -8.43 -26.23 13.10
CA TYR A 552 -8.84 -27.08 14.21
C TYR A 552 -9.35 -28.44 13.76
N SER A 553 -10.33 -28.44 12.85
CA SER A 553 -10.97 -29.65 12.33
C SER A 553 -10.00 -30.64 11.67
N GLN A 554 -8.99 -30.15 10.94
CA GLN A 554 -8.02 -30.99 10.24
C GLN A 554 -7.11 -31.74 11.22
N VAL A 555 -6.71 -31.09 12.32
CA VAL A 555 -5.90 -31.75 13.36
C VAL A 555 -6.74 -32.76 14.15
N LEU A 556 -8.03 -32.46 14.39
CA LEU A 556 -8.95 -33.42 15.01
C LEU A 556 -9.12 -34.69 14.16
N ASP A 557 -9.38 -34.56 12.85
CA ASP A 557 -9.48 -35.71 11.93
C ASP A 557 -8.19 -36.54 11.91
N ALA A 558 -7.04 -35.87 11.79
CA ALA A 558 -5.74 -36.54 11.79
C ALA A 558 -5.51 -37.34 13.09
N SER A 559 -5.97 -36.82 14.24
CA SER A 559 -5.85 -37.51 15.52
C SER A 559 -6.67 -38.79 15.59
N VAL A 560 -7.87 -38.80 14.99
CA VAL A 560 -8.71 -40.01 14.88
C VAL A 560 -8.01 -41.08 14.04
N ARG A 561 -7.42 -40.69 12.89
CA ARG A 561 -6.68 -41.62 12.04
C ARG A 561 -5.43 -42.18 12.70
N VAL A 562 -4.65 -41.35 13.41
CA VAL A 562 -3.44 -41.80 14.14
C VAL A 562 -3.83 -42.71 15.31
N LYS A 563 -4.86 -42.36 16.07
CA LYS A 563 -5.40 -43.21 17.13
C LYS A 563 -5.77 -44.59 16.58
N ASN A 564 -6.61 -44.64 15.54
CA ASN A 564 -7.07 -45.89 14.95
C ASN A 564 -5.91 -46.72 14.37
N TYR A 565 -4.91 -46.06 13.76
CA TYR A 565 -3.70 -46.73 13.29
C TYR A 565 -2.95 -47.39 14.46
N ILE A 566 -2.74 -46.67 15.57
CA ILE A 566 -2.04 -47.22 16.74
C ILE A 566 -2.81 -48.38 17.35
N GLU A 567 -4.14 -48.29 17.44
CA GLU A 567 -5.00 -49.36 17.95
C GLU A 567 -5.00 -50.59 17.04
N GLN A 568 -4.93 -50.41 15.72
CA GLN A 568 -4.94 -51.48 14.73
C GLN A 568 -3.58 -52.16 14.57
N TYR A 569 -2.50 -51.38 14.46
CA TYR A 569 -1.16 -51.87 14.10
C TYR A 569 -0.22 -51.93 15.29
N GLU A 570 -0.70 -51.56 16.47
CA GLU A 570 0.03 -51.57 17.74
C GLU A 570 1.38 -50.84 17.62
N SER A 571 1.48 -49.81 16.79
CA SER A 571 2.70 -49.08 16.47
C SER A 571 2.37 -47.66 15.95
N LEU A 572 3.32 -46.72 15.99
CA LEU A 572 3.09 -45.38 15.45
C LEU A 572 3.20 -45.39 13.92
N PRO A 573 2.36 -44.62 13.21
CA PRO A 573 2.57 -44.38 11.79
C PRO A 573 3.82 -43.52 11.58
N LYS A 574 4.47 -43.63 10.41
CA LYS A 574 5.61 -42.77 10.06
C LYS A 574 5.22 -41.29 9.96
N TYR A 575 4.02 -41.04 9.42
CA TYR A 575 3.43 -39.72 9.25
C TYR A 575 1.91 -39.82 9.19
N VAL A 576 1.22 -38.70 9.35
CA VAL A 576 -0.20 -38.52 9.06
C VAL A 576 -0.37 -37.43 8.00
N VAL A 577 -1.27 -37.66 7.05
CA VAL A 577 -1.58 -36.65 6.02
C VAL A 577 -2.52 -35.60 6.61
N ILE A 578 -2.15 -34.32 6.59
CA ILE A 578 -3.01 -33.20 7.01
C ILE A 578 -3.04 -32.16 5.88
N GLY A 579 -4.22 -31.96 5.27
CA GLY A 579 -4.28 -31.23 4.00
C GLY A 579 -3.47 -31.95 2.92
N SER A 580 -2.49 -31.26 2.33
CA SER A 580 -1.53 -31.83 1.36
C SER A 580 -0.26 -32.40 1.99
N ASP A 581 -0.08 -32.24 3.30
CA ASP A 581 1.23 -32.41 3.93
C ASP A 581 1.36 -33.76 4.63
N ASN A 582 2.51 -34.42 4.43
CA ASN A 582 2.92 -35.59 5.22
C ASN A 582 3.56 -35.12 6.54
N VAL A 583 2.78 -35.09 7.62
CA VAL A 583 3.21 -34.61 8.94
C VAL A 583 3.80 -35.77 9.75
N ALA A 584 5.10 -35.73 10.02
CA ALA A 584 5.78 -36.74 10.83
C ALA A 584 5.31 -36.70 12.30
N MET A 585 5.38 -37.83 13.01
CA MET A 585 4.92 -37.94 14.41
C MET A 585 5.55 -36.93 15.38
N PRO A 586 6.86 -36.60 15.32
CA PRO A 586 7.43 -35.53 16.14
C PRO A 586 6.69 -34.20 15.94
N GLU A 587 6.44 -33.80 14.70
CA GLU A 587 5.67 -32.59 14.41
C GLU A 587 4.22 -32.71 14.87
N PHE A 588 3.60 -33.87 14.68
CA PHE A 588 2.22 -34.09 15.04
C PHE A 588 1.97 -33.97 16.55
N LEU A 589 2.93 -34.39 17.39
CA LEU A 589 2.80 -34.27 18.86
C LEU A 589 2.70 -32.80 19.29
N TYR A 590 3.45 -31.91 18.63
CA TYR A 590 3.35 -30.48 18.87
C TYR A 590 1.94 -29.96 18.55
N LEU A 591 1.40 -30.32 17.39
CA LEU A 591 0.05 -29.91 16.98
C LEU A 591 -1.03 -30.42 17.94
N LEU A 592 -0.92 -31.66 18.42
CA LEU A 592 -1.84 -32.21 19.41
C LEU A 592 -1.76 -31.47 20.75
N ALA A 593 -0.55 -31.12 21.21
CA ALA A 593 -0.37 -30.34 22.43
C ALA A 593 -0.97 -28.94 22.31
N GLU A 594 -0.84 -28.27 21.16
CA GLU A 594 -1.46 -26.97 20.88
C GLU A 594 -3.00 -27.05 20.88
N VAL A 595 -3.58 -28.12 20.33
CA VAL A 595 -5.04 -28.33 20.33
C VAL A 595 -5.61 -28.48 21.74
N VAL A 596 -4.87 -29.13 22.63
CA VAL A 596 -5.28 -29.33 24.04
C VAL A 596 -5.24 -28.02 24.83
N THR A 597 -4.40 -27.05 24.44
CA THR A 597 -4.24 -25.79 25.18
C THR A 597 -5.02 -24.63 24.58
N THR A 598 -5.26 -24.63 23.27
CA THR A 598 -5.84 -23.49 22.54
C THR A 598 -6.68 -23.96 21.35
N ASN A 599 -7.72 -23.20 20.98
CA ASN A 599 -8.44 -23.36 19.72
C ASN A 599 -8.06 -22.23 18.77
N LYS A 600 -7.18 -22.53 17.81
CA LYS A 600 -6.66 -21.54 16.84
C LYS A 600 -6.33 -22.21 15.51
N THR A 601 -5.74 -21.44 14.60
CA THR A 601 -5.05 -22.01 13.44
C THR A 601 -3.68 -22.50 13.88
N TYR A 602 -3.34 -23.74 13.54
CA TYR A 602 -2.06 -24.36 13.88
C TYR A 602 -1.08 -24.23 12.74
N SER A 603 0.21 -24.26 13.05
CA SER A 603 1.29 -24.10 12.08
C SER A 603 2.34 -25.18 12.25
N ASN A 604 2.92 -25.67 11.15
CA ASN A 604 4.02 -26.61 11.24
C ASN A 604 5.34 -25.93 11.61
N GLY A 605 5.98 -26.38 12.68
CA GLY A 605 7.27 -25.86 13.14
C GLY A 605 8.48 -26.53 12.49
N LYS A 606 8.30 -27.65 11.76
CA LYS A 606 9.40 -28.45 11.19
C LYS A 606 10.38 -28.89 12.29
N PHE A 607 9.85 -29.51 13.33
CA PHE A 607 10.64 -29.95 14.49
C PHE A 607 11.38 -31.27 14.22
N GLY A 608 12.55 -31.41 14.85
CA GLY A 608 13.33 -32.65 14.80
C GLY A 608 12.72 -33.80 15.62
N ALA A 609 13.19 -35.01 15.36
CA ALA A 609 12.81 -36.20 16.14
C ALA A 609 13.37 -36.16 17.58
N ASN A 610 12.77 -36.94 18.47
CA ASN A 610 13.37 -37.26 19.77
C ASN A 610 14.70 -38.01 19.57
N ILE A 611 15.64 -37.87 20.51
CA ILE A 611 17.01 -38.39 20.36
C ILE A 611 17.34 -39.53 21.33
N SER A 612 16.39 -39.91 22.18
CA SER A 612 16.59 -40.92 23.22
C SER A 612 15.32 -41.72 23.42
N SER A 613 15.47 -42.92 23.98
CA SER A 613 14.39 -43.78 24.41
C SER A 613 14.25 -43.75 25.93
N TYR A 614 13.02 -43.79 26.44
CA TYR A 614 12.70 -43.88 27.86
C TYR A 614 11.62 -44.95 28.09
N ASN A 615 11.54 -45.45 29.32
CA ASN A 615 10.46 -46.34 29.74
C ASN A 615 9.35 -45.54 30.45
N THR A 616 8.10 -45.87 30.13
CA THR A 616 6.94 -45.38 30.87
C THR A 616 6.83 -46.10 32.22
N SER A 617 6.65 -45.34 33.31
CA SER A 617 6.64 -45.87 34.68
C SER A 617 5.25 -45.93 35.33
N CYS A 618 4.21 -45.53 34.61
CA CYS A 618 2.89 -45.27 35.20
C CYS A 618 1.71 -45.86 34.39
N TYR A 619 1.91 -47.01 33.72
CA TYR A 619 0.83 -47.69 33.01
C TYR A 619 -0.40 -47.95 33.88
N GLY A 620 -1.59 -47.86 33.27
CA GLY A 620 -2.88 -48.10 33.92
C GLY A 620 -3.38 -46.95 34.80
N LYS A 621 -2.55 -45.92 35.06
CA LYS A 621 -2.97 -44.74 35.83
C LYS A 621 -3.73 -43.74 34.96
N ASN A 622 -4.64 -42.99 35.60
CA ASN A 622 -5.37 -41.90 34.96
C ASN A 622 -4.57 -40.59 35.06
N LEU A 623 -4.21 -40.02 33.91
CA LEU A 623 -3.69 -38.66 33.81
C LEU A 623 -4.91 -37.73 33.67
N VAL A 624 -5.22 -36.95 34.71
CA VAL A 624 -6.44 -36.13 34.74
C VAL A 624 -6.31 -34.87 33.88
N GLU A 625 -7.43 -34.23 33.54
CA GLU A 625 -7.49 -33.05 32.66
C GLU A 625 -6.47 -31.97 33.00
N SER A 626 -6.46 -31.51 34.26
CA SER A 626 -5.51 -30.48 34.69
C SER A 626 -4.04 -30.88 34.50
N GLU A 627 -3.72 -32.18 34.59
CA GLU A 627 -2.37 -32.68 34.47
C GLU A 627 -1.93 -32.83 33.02
N TYR A 628 -2.76 -33.39 32.14
CA TYR A 628 -2.39 -33.49 30.73
C TYR A 628 -2.43 -32.13 30.04
N VAL A 629 -3.33 -31.20 30.41
CA VAL A 629 -3.29 -29.81 29.89
C VAL A 629 -2.00 -29.12 30.31
N LYS A 630 -1.57 -29.29 31.58
CA LYS A 630 -0.28 -28.79 32.05
C LYS A 630 0.90 -29.44 31.31
N ALA A 631 0.84 -30.75 31.09
CA ALA A 631 1.86 -31.46 30.32
C ALA A 631 1.92 -30.96 28.86
N ALA A 632 0.80 -30.60 28.24
CA ALA A 632 0.75 -30.06 26.89
C ALA A 632 1.51 -28.73 26.80
N GLY A 633 1.30 -27.84 27.76
CA GLY A 633 2.07 -26.60 27.89
C GLY A 633 3.57 -26.84 28.07
N ASN A 634 3.95 -27.87 28.85
CA ASN A 634 5.35 -28.27 29.02
C ASN A 634 5.95 -28.84 27.73
N ILE A 635 5.18 -29.62 26.95
CA ILE A 635 5.59 -30.14 25.64
C ILE A 635 5.87 -28.98 24.69
N ILE A 636 4.96 -28.02 24.57
CA ILE A 636 5.13 -26.82 23.73
C ILE A 636 6.39 -26.05 24.15
N SER A 637 6.57 -25.86 25.46
CA SER A 637 7.78 -25.22 26.01
C SER A 637 9.05 -26.01 25.69
N PHE A 638 8.99 -27.34 25.67
CA PHE A 638 10.12 -28.18 25.27
C PHE A 638 10.50 -27.95 23.80
N TYR A 639 9.52 -27.90 22.90
CA TYR A 639 9.76 -27.57 21.48
C TYR A 639 10.38 -26.19 21.31
N ALA A 640 9.93 -25.20 22.07
CA ALA A 640 10.51 -23.86 22.07
C ALA A 640 12.00 -23.87 22.43
N ASN A 641 12.39 -24.68 23.41
CA ASN A 641 13.78 -24.71 23.89
C ASN A 641 14.70 -25.66 23.09
N ASN A 642 14.15 -26.72 22.49
CA ASN A 642 14.95 -27.81 21.93
C ASN A 642 14.78 -28.00 20.42
N SER A 643 13.80 -27.34 19.79
CA SER A 643 13.48 -27.49 18.36
C SER A 643 13.23 -28.93 17.89
N ARG A 644 12.80 -29.81 18.82
CA ARG A 644 12.61 -31.25 18.59
C ARG A 644 11.60 -31.82 19.58
N ALA A 645 11.09 -33.01 19.26
CA ALA A 645 10.18 -33.72 20.16
C ALA A 645 10.87 -34.17 21.46
N PRO A 646 10.14 -34.12 22.61
CA PRO A 646 10.62 -34.70 23.84
C PRO A 646 10.68 -36.24 23.71
N SER A 647 11.73 -36.84 24.27
CA SER A 647 11.86 -38.30 24.35
C SER A 647 10.91 -38.92 25.39
N ALA A 648 10.49 -38.12 26.38
CA ALA A 648 9.52 -38.45 27.40
C ALA A 648 8.96 -37.16 28.04
N ILE A 649 7.81 -37.26 28.67
CA ILE A 649 7.26 -36.23 29.56
C ILE A 649 7.26 -36.71 31.01
N SER A 650 7.47 -35.78 31.93
CA SER A 650 7.36 -36.02 33.37
C SER A 650 6.04 -35.44 33.88
N THR A 651 5.27 -36.25 34.59
CA THR A 651 4.00 -35.89 35.22
C THR A 651 4.02 -36.27 36.69
N ALA A 652 3.02 -35.84 37.48
CA ALA A 652 2.97 -36.22 38.90
C ALA A 652 2.73 -37.73 39.10
N ILE A 653 2.12 -38.41 38.12
CA ILE A 653 1.83 -39.85 38.19
C ILE A 653 2.99 -40.75 37.73
N GLY A 654 3.98 -40.16 37.03
CA GLY A 654 5.19 -40.83 36.54
C GLY A 654 5.74 -40.26 35.23
N THR A 655 6.72 -40.96 34.66
CA THR A 655 7.34 -40.65 33.37
C THR A 655 6.61 -41.40 32.26
N ILE A 656 6.37 -40.74 31.13
CA ILE A 656 5.69 -41.32 29.95
C ILE A 656 6.58 -41.07 28.74
N ASN A 657 6.95 -42.12 27.99
CA ASN A 657 7.82 -41.99 26.81
C ASN A 657 7.10 -41.30 25.62
N PHE A 658 7.83 -41.01 24.55
CA PHE A 658 7.30 -40.33 23.36
C PHE A 658 6.12 -41.07 22.73
N GLU A 659 6.24 -42.39 22.55
CA GLU A 659 5.24 -43.23 21.89
C GLU A 659 3.91 -43.25 22.65
N ASP A 660 3.97 -43.49 23.96
CA ASP A 660 2.80 -43.51 24.83
C ASP A 660 2.20 -42.10 24.98
N THR A 661 3.05 -41.07 25.00
CA THR A 661 2.59 -39.67 24.98
C THR A 661 1.81 -39.38 23.71
N MET A 662 2.34 -39.74 22.54
CA MET A 662 1.64 -39.58 21.27
C MET A 662 0.26 -40.25 21.31
N TYR A 663 0.19 -41.48 21.81
CA TYR A 663 -1.07 -42.22 21.87
C TYR A 663 -2.08 -41.63 22.86
N ILE A 664 -1.62 -41.11 24.00
CA ILE A 664 -2.47 -40.36 24.94
C ILE A 664 -3.07 -39.14 24.23
N TYR A 665 -2.23 -38.30 23.63
CA TYR A 665 -2.71 -37.07 23.00
C TYR A 665 -3.55 -37.33 21.74
N ALA A 666 -3.25 -38.36 20.95
CA ALA A 666 -4.10 -38.77 19.83
C ALA A 666 -5.50 -39.17 20.31
N ARG A 667 -5.61 -39.92 21.42
CA ARG A 667 -6.91 -40.27 22.03
C ARG A 667 -7.64 -39.06 22.62
N VAL A 668 -6.93 -38.17 23.32
CA VAL A 668 -7.51 -36.94 23.89
C VAL A 668 -8.09 -36.08 22.79
N VAL A 669 -7.32 -35.81 21.72
CA VAL A 669 -7.77 -34.95 20.62
C VAL A 669 -8.86 -35.64 19.78
N ALA A 670 -8.78 -36.95 19.58
CA ALA A 670 -9.85 -37.71 18.92
C ALA A 670 -11.16 -37.67 19.73
N TYR A 671 -11.07 -37.68 21.06
CA TYR A 671 -12.23 -37.52 21.95
C TYR A 671 -12.89 -36.15 21.77
N ILE A 672 -12.10 -35.08 21.64
CA ILE A 672 -12.62 -33.73 21.34
C ILE A 672 -13.37 -33.72 20.01
N SER A 673 -12.88 -34.43 18.99
CA SER A 673 -13.56 -34.54 17.68
C SER A 673 -15.01 -35.00 17.82
N ASN A 674 -15.25 -36.01 18.66
CA ASN A 674 -16.56 -36.62 18.84
C ASN A 674 -17.43 -35.89 19.87
N ASN A 675 -16.84 -35.37 20.94
CA ASN A 675 -17.58 -34.88 22.11
C ASN A 675 -17.55 -33.36 22.29
N LYS A 676 -16.69 -32.65 21.54
CA LYS A 676 -16.49 -31.19 21.62
C LYS A 676 -16.02 -30.67 22.98
N ILE A 677 -15.64 -31.56 23.89
CA ILE A 677 -15.08 -31.27 25.21
C ILE A 677 -13.80 -32.08 25.43
N LEU A 678 -12.97 -31.62 26.36
CA LEU A 678 -11.81 -32.37 26.84
C LEU A 678 -12.28 -33.57 27.70
N PRO A 679 -11.62 -34.73 27.62
CA PRO A 679 -11.94 -35.87 28.48
C PRO A 679 -11.47 -35.61 29.91
N ALA A 680 -12.26 -36.00 30.93
CA ALA A 680 -11.88 -35.80 32.33
C ALA A 680 -10.52 -36.42 32.71
N TYR A 681 -10.13 -37.49 32.02
CA TYR A 681 -8.82 -38.14 32.15
C TYR A 681 -8.44 -38.92 30.89
N ALA A 682 -7.16 -39.26 30.77
CA ALA A 682 -6.64 -40.23 29.81
C ALA A 682 -5.86 -41.32 30.55
N VAL A 683 -6.16 -42.59 30.25
CA VAL A 683 -5.43 -43.73 30.84
C VAL A 683 -4.06 -43.86 30.17
N VAL A 684 -2.98 -43.95 30.95
CA VAL A 684 -1.65 -44.24 30.41
C VAL A 684 -1.62 -45.68 29.92
N SER A 685 -1.57 -45.85 28.60
CA SER A 685 -1.63 -47.15 27.94
C SER A 685 -0.38 -47.35 27.09
N LYS A 686 0.16 -48.57 27.12
CA LYS A 686 1.35 -48.94 26.35
C LYS A 686 1.01 -49.00 24.86
N VAL A 687 1.66 -48.17 24.05
CA VAL A 687 1.86 -48.48 22.64
C VAL A 687 2.82 -49.67 22.63
N LYS A 688 2.37 -50.81 22.10
CA LYS A 688 3.27 -51.95 22.00
C LYS A 688 4.45 -51.49 21.15
N SER A 689 5.62 -51.49 21.76
CA SER A 689 6.86 -51.23 21.04
C SER A 689 6.96 -52.31 19.96
N ASP A 690 7.50 -51.98 18.78
CA ASP A 690 7.83 -52.98 17.76
C ASP A 690 8.87 -53.96 18.34
N SER A 691 8.39 -54.95 19.08
CA SER A 691 9.17 -55.97 19.77
C SER A 691 9.19 -57.27 18.98
N SER A 692 8.75 -57.26 17.71
CA SER A 692 8.86 -58.43 16.86
C SER A 692 10.34 -58.67 16.50
N SER A 693 10.99 -59.49 17.31
CA SER A 693 12.38 -59.96 17.15
C SER A 693 12.52 -60.99 16.03
N TYR A 694 11.52 -61.11 15.14
CA TYR A 694 11.59 -62.07 14.06
C TYR A 694 12.72 -61.68 13.10
N THR A 695 13.79 -62.47 13.16
CA THR A 695 14.87 -62.53 12.19
C THR A 695 14.76 -63.88 11.48
N SER A 696 14.65 -63.87 10.16
CA SER A 696 14.66 -65.11 9.38
C SER A 696 16.04 -65.76 9.39
N ASP A 697 16.06 -67.09 9.42
CA ASP A 697 17.24 -67.96 9.30
C ASP A 697 17.46 -68.49 7.88
N ASN A 698 16.59 -68.15 6.92
CA ASN A 698 16.73 -68.60 5.54
C ASN A 698 17.92 -67.94 4.84
N THR A 699 18.67 -68.74 4.09
CA THR A 699 19.76 -68.27 3.23
C THR A 699 19.23 -67.89 1.85
N VAL A 700 19.79 -66.82 1.28
CA VAL A 700 19.36 -66.27 -0.01
C VAL A 700 20.43 -66.59 -1.05
N ALA A 701 20.03 -67.22 -2.15
CA ALA A 701 20.92 -67.46 -3.28
C ALA A 701 21.38 -66.15 -3.93
N SER A 702 22.65 -66.08 -4.35
CA SER A 702 23.20 -64.91 -5.04
C SER A 702 22.39 -64.56 -6.30
N GLY A 703 22.09 -63.28 -6.52
CA GLY A 703 21.28 -62.78 -7.65
C GLY A 703 19.79 -62.61 -7.35
N TYR A 704 19.31 -63.10 -6.20
CA TYR A 704 17.88 -63.03 -5.82
C TYR A 704 17.53 -61.90 -4.85
N GLN A 705 18.48 -61.06 -4.45
CA GLN A 705 18.28 -59.99 -3.47
C GLN A 705 17.19 -58.99 -3.89
N GLN A 706 17.05 -58.73 -5.19
CA GLN A 706 16.00 -57.87 -5.75
C GLN A 706 14.57 -58.35 -5.42
N TYR A 707 14.39 -59.65 -5.17
CA TYR A 707 13.11 -60.27 -4.84
C TYR A 707 12.81 -60.30 -3.34
N LEU A 708 13.60 -59.60 -2.53
CA LEU A 708 13.41 -59.44 -1.08
C LEU A 708 13.06 -58.01 -0.68
N VAL A 709 13.16 -57.07 -1.62
CA VAL A 709 13.01 -55.65 -1.35
C VAL A 709 11.54 -55.28 -1.15
N LYS A 710 11.27 -54.33 -0.26
CA LYS A 710 9.98 -53.67 -0.12
C LYS A 710 9.62 -52.91 -1.40
N THR A 711 8.40 -53.06 -1.89
CA THR A 711 7.88 -52.35 -3.06
C THR A 711 6.60 -51.60 -2.69
N LYS A 712 6.05 -50.78 -3.61
CA LYS A 712 4.75 -50.12 -3.39
C LYS A 712 3.69 -51.17 -3.07
N ASN A 713 2.86 -50.88 -2.06
CA ASN A 713 1.79 -51.74 -1.54
C ASN A 713 2.25 -53.12 -1.02
N CYS A 714 3.56 -53.32 -0.80
CA CYS A 714 4.15 -54.56 -0.30
C CYS A 714 5.15 -54.26 0.82
N GLU A 715 4.65 -54.04 2.04
CA GLU A 715 5.41 -53.54 3.18
C GLU A 715 6.21 -54.64 3.91
N VAL A 716 7.22 -55.19 3.23
CA VAL A 716 8.15 -56.19 3.79
C VAL A 716 8.71 -55.74 5.15
N ASN A 717 8.81 -56.67 6.11
CA ASN A 717 9.28 -56.47 7.48
C ASN A 717 8.40 -55.58 8.37
N ALA A 718 7.20 -55.20 7.94
CA ALA A 718 6.23 -54.59 8.84
C ALA A 718 5.88 -55.56 9.98
N THR A 719 5.62 -55.03 11.18
CA THR A 719 5.33 -55.82 12.39
C THR A 719 4.22 -56.85 12.18
N ILE A 720 3.17 -56.50 11.43
CA ILE A 720 2.08 -57.42 11.09
C ILE A 720 2.60 -58.66 10.35
N PHE A 721 3.52 -58.51 9.40
CA PHE A 721 4.12 -59.62 8.67
C PHE A 721 5.14 -60.37 9.50
N LYS A 722 5.96 -59.69 10.31
CA LYS A 722 6.88 -60.38 11.23
C LYS A 722 6.10 -61.30 12.19
N ASN A 723 4.99 -60.80 12.73
CA ASN A 723 4.11 -61.58 13.63
C ASN A 723 3.39 -62.70 12.89
N ALA A 724 2.83 -62.41 11.71
CA ALA A 724 2.13 -63.42 10.91
C ALA A 724 3.08 -64.53 10.44
N VAL A 725 4.30 -64.17 10.00
CA VAL A 725 5.35 -65.12 9.62
C VAL A 725 5.79 -65.94 10.82
N ALA A 726 6.10 -65.32 11.96
CA ALA A 726 6.49 -66.03 13.18
C ALA A 726 5.40 -67.03 13.63
N LYS A 727 4.12 -66.66 13.50
CA LYS A 727 2.98 -67.58 13.76
C LYS A 727 2.88 -68.68 12.72
N ALA A 728 3.01 -68.36 11.44
CA ALA A 728 2.89 -69.31 10.34
C ALA A 728 3.95 -70.40 10.41
N ILE A 729 5.19 -70.05 10.76
CA ILE A 729 6.33 -70.96 10.73
C ILE A 729 6.72 -71.53 12.09
N ALA A 730 5.90 -71.31 13.13
CA ALA A 730 6.19 -71.80 14.47
C ALA A 730 6.38 -73.33 14.47
N GLY A 731 7.58 -73.80 14.87
CA GLY A 731 7.95 -75.22 14.84
C GLY A 731 8.24 -75.79 13.45
N VAL A 732 8.33 -74.95 12.41
CA VAL A 732 8.57 -75.35 11.02
C VAL A 732 9.98 -74.97 10.59
N SER A 733 10.78 -75.97 10.21
CA SER A 733 12.16 -75.78 9.73
C SER A 733 12.28 -76.00 8.22
N GLY A 734 13.20 -75.27 7.60
CA GLY A 734 13.55 -75.37 6.19
C GLY A 734 12.71 -74.47 5.27
N ALA A 735 13.38 -73.78 4.35
CA ALA A 735 12.81 -72.76 3.47
C ALA A 735 11.53 -73.21 2.75
N TYR A 736 11.50 -74.45 2.22
CA TYR A 736 10.33 -74.98 1.54
C TYR A 736 9.12 -75.14 2.47
N ASN A 737 9.32 -75.73 3.64
CA ASN A 737 8.24 -75.97 4.60
C ASN A 737 7.71 -74.65 5.17
N GLN A 738 8.61 -73.70 5.43
CA GLN A 738 8.24 -72.35 5.85
C GLN A 738 7.45 -71.61 4.76
N ALA A 739 7.85 -71.71 3.49
CA ALA A 739 7.08 -71.15 2.37
C ALA A 739 5.68 -71.77 2.28
N LYS A 740 5.57 -73.09 2.40
CA LYS A 740 4.27 -73.77 2.44
C LYS A 740 3.41 -73.28 3.62
N ALA A 741 3.98 -73.20 4.82
CA ALA A 741 3.26 -72.77 6.01
C ALA A 741 2.79 -71.30 5.92
N ILE A 742 3.59 -70.41 5.32
CA ILE A 742 3.20 -69.03 5.03
C ILE A 742 2.04 -69.00 4.03
N PHE A 743 2.11 -69.77 2.95
CA PHE A 743 1.02 -69.86 1.99
C PHE A 743 -0.28 -70.34 2.64
N ASP A 744 -0.21 -71.44 3.40
CA ASP A 744 -1.36 -72.00 4.12
C ASP A 744 -1.94 -70.99 5.13
N TYR A 745 -1.08 -70.19 5.77
CA TYR A 745 -1.49 -69.10 6.66
C TYR A 745 -2.28 -68.03 5.89
N VAL A 746 -1.77 -67.54 4.76
CA VAL A 746 -2.48 -66.52 3.97
C VAL A 746 -3.83 -67.07 3.48
N ASN A 747 -3.86 -68.29 2.96
CA ASN A 747 -5.09 -68.94 2.49
C ASN A 747 -6.13 -69.07 3.62
N LYS A 748 -5.68 -69.42 4.84
CA LYS A 748 -6.56 -69.56 6.00
C LYS A 748 -7.12 -68.23 6.53
N TYR A 749 -6.32 -67.16 6.48
CA TYR A 749 -6.65 -65.88 7.15
C TYR A 749 -7.10 -64.79 6.18
N THR A 750 -7.17 -65.07 4.88
CA THR A 750 -7.67 -64.12 3.89
C THR A 750 -8.72 -64.78 3.00
N THR A 751 -9.71 -64.00 2.56
CA THR A 751 -10.75 -64.45 1.63
C THR A 751 -10.82 -63.55 0.39
N TYR A 752 -11.16 -64.11 -0.76
CA TYR A 752 -11.26 -63.35 -1.99
C TYR A 752 -12.44 -62.37 -1.98
N SER A 753 -12.22 -61.16 -2.48
CA SER A 753 -13.26 -60.16 -2.79
C SER A 753 -13.00 -59.51 -4.15
N TYR A 754 -14.05 -59.35 -4.95
CA TYR A 754 -13.91 -58.86 -6.32
C TYR A 754 -13.90 -57.33 -6.40
N TYR A 755 -12.80 -56.77 -6.90
CA TYR A 755 -12.66 -55.36 -7.29
C TYR A 755 -11.43 -55.18 -8.20
N ALA A 756 -11.36 -54.04 -8.90
CA ALA A 756 -10.26 -53.73 -9.80
C ALA A 756 -9.02 -53.18 -9.05
N ASN A 757 -7.83 -53.59 -9.49
CA ASN A 757 -6.52 -53.16 -8.99
C ASN A 757 -6.31 -53.31 -7.48
N THR A 758 -5.16 -52.88 -6.96
CA THR A 758 -4.93 -52.81 -5.52
C THR A 758 -5.79 -51.70 -4.90
N ARG A 759 -6.51 -52.03 -3.82
CA ARG A 759 -7.25 -51.04 -3.01
C ARG A 759 -6.68 -50.92 -1.61
N TYR A 760 -6.13 -52.01 -1.09
CA TYR A 760 -5.73 -52.12 0.31
C TYR A 760 -4.23 -52.38 0.47
N GLY A 761 -3.55 -52.92 -0.55
CA GLY A 761 -2.15 -53.33 -0.45
C GLY A 761 -1.93 -54.41 0.61
N SER A 762 -0.67 -54.78 0.86
CA SER A 762 -0.36 -55.95 1.68
C SER A 762 -0.84 -55.81 3.14
N VAL A 763 -0.58 -54.66 3.78
CA VAL A 763 -0.83 -54.49 5.22
C VAL A 763 -2.32 -54.50 5.55
N GLN A 764 -3.11 -53.71 4.82
CA GLN A 764 -4.53 -53.60 5.12
C GLN A 764 -5.27 -54.89 4.73
N THR A 765 -4.87 -55.56 3.64
CA THR A 765 -5.44 -56.86 3.23
C THR A 765 -5.25 -57.93 4.30
N LEU A 766 -4.03 -58.08 4.82
CA LEU A 766 -3.77 -59.04 5.89
C LEU A 766 -4.52 -58.68 7.18
N SER A 767 -4.62 -57.39 7.50
CA SER A 767 -5.33 -56.94 8.70
C SER A 767 -6.84 -57.15 8.61
N GLN A 768 -7.46 -56.97 7.46
CA GLN A 768 -8.92 -57.06 7.30
C GLN A 768 -9.40 -58.47 6.91
N GLY A 769 -8.47 -59.35 6.51
CA GLY A 769 -8.77 -60.73 6.17
C GLY A 769 -9.46 -60.94 4.82
N TYR A 770 -9.43 -59.95 3.91
CA TYR A 770 -9.94 -60.13 2.55
C TYR A 770 -9.28 -59.21 1.54
N GLY A 771 -9.23 -59.63 0.28
CA GLY A 771 -8.74 -58.83 -0.84
C GLY A 771 -8.97 -59.48 -2.21
N ASN A 772 -8.68 -58.75 -3.28
CA ASN A 772 -8.66 -59.32 -4.63
C ASN A 772 -7.32 -60.01 -4.92
N CYS A 773 -7.14 -60.48 -6.16
CA CYS A 773 -5.93 -61.21 -6.56
C CYS A 773 -4.64 -60.39 -6.39
N VAL A 774 -4.68 -59.08 -6.65
CA VAL A 774 -3.52 -58.18 -6.51
C VAL A 774 -3.14 -58.02 -5.04
N ASP A 775 -4.13 -57.71 -4.20
CA ASP A 775 -3.95 -57.46 -2.78
C ASP A 775 -3.53 -58.73 -2.01
N MET A 776 -4.09 -59.89 -2.36
CA MET A 776 -3.68 -61.17 -1.78
C MET A 776 -2.27 -61.59 -2.24
N ALA A 777 -1.90 -61.33 -3.50
CA ALA A 777 -0.53 -61.55 -3.98
C ALA A 777 0.47 -60.65 -3.24
N HIS A 778 0.10 -59.39 -2.95
CA HIS A 778 0.89 -58.49 -2.10
C HIS A 778 1.12 -59.05 -0.70
N VAL A 779 0.11 -59.65 -0.06
CA VAL A 779 0.26 -60.33 1.24
C VAL A 779 1.24 -61.50 1.16
N CYS A 780 1.05 -62.41 0.20
CA CYS A 780 1.96 -63.56 0.01
C CYS A 780 3.40 -63.10 -0.18
N VAL A 781 3.65 -62.16 -1.11
CA VAL A 781 4.99 -61.66 -1.39
C VAL A 781 5.58 -60.94 -0.16
N ALA A 782 4.82 -60.11 0.55
CA ALA A 782 5.31 -59.43 1.75
C ALA A 782 5.72 -60.42 2.86
N MET A 783 4.93 -61.47 3.09
CA MET A 783 5.24 -62.50 4.08
C MET A 783 6.45 -63.35 3.67
N PHE A 784 6.55 -63.80 2.41
CA PHE A 784 7.72 -64.54 1.94
C PHE A 784 9.01 -63.72 2.05
N ARG A 785 8.98 -62.45 1.61
CA ARG A 785 10.14 -61.57 1.69
C ARG A 785 10.54 -61.28 3.14
N THR A 786 9.56 -61.14 4.04
CA THR A 786 9.82 -60.99 5.49
C THR A 786 10.51 -62.23 6.06
N ALA A 787 10.16 -63.41 5.58
CA ALA A 787 10.82 -64.68 5.89
C ALA A 787 12.15 -64.89 5.14
N ASN A 788 12.70 -63.87 4.48
CA ASN A 788 13.92 -63.94 3.66
C ASN A 788 13.84 -64.99 2.52
N LEU A 789 12.63 -65.23 2.00
CA LEU A 789 12.36 -66.10 0.85
C LEU A 789 12.13 -65.24 -0.39
N PRO A 790 12.95 -65.34 -1.44
CA PRO A 790 12.78 -64.54 -2.65
C PRO A 790 11.40 -64.77 -3.28
N ALA A 791 10.62 -63.71 -3.45
CA ALA A 791 9.27 -63.79 -4.01
C ALA A 791 9.00 -62.71 -5.05
N ARG A 792 8.17 -63.04 -6.04
CA ARG A 792 7.81 -62.17 -7.16
C ARG A 792 6.33 -62.32 -7.53
N TYR A 793 5.84 -61.39 -8.34
CA TYR A 793 4.49 -61.42 -8.87
C TYR A 793 4.47 -62.04 -10.27
N VAL A 794 3.38 -62.70 -10.60
CA VAL A 794 3.05 -63.10 -11.97
C VAL A 794 1.68 -62.55 -12.32
N HIS A 795 1.55 -61.99 -13.51
CA HIS A 795 0.30 -61.50 -14.06
C HIS A 795 0.02 -62.22 -15.38
N GLY A 796 -1.10 -62.93 -15.44
CA GLY A 796 -1.65 -63.50 -16.68
C GLY A 796 -2.81 -62.66 -17.19
N LYS A 797 -2.89 -62.41 -18.49
CA LYS A 797 -3.92 -61.54 -19.09
C LYS A 797 -5.28 -62.22 -19.30
N SER A 798 -5.28 -63.54 -19.50
CA SER A 798 -6.47 -64.29 -19.94
C SER A 798 -6.55 -65.66 -19.26
N CYS A 799 -6.45 -65.70 -17.94
CA CYS A 799 -6.57 -66.93 -17.16
C CYS A 799 -8.01 -67.44 -17.20
N VAL A 800 -8.18 -68.74 -17.41
CA VAL A 800 -9.51 -69.39 -17.49
C VAL A 800 -9.81 -70.06 -16.16
N PHE A 801 -10.78 -69.54 -15.43
CA PHE A 801 -11.21 -70.09 -14.15
C PHE A 801 -12.20 -71.25 -14.34
N ARG A 802 -12.29 -72.14 -13.34
CA ARG A 802 -13.26 -73.26 -13.34
C ARG A 802 -14.71 -72.82 -13.51
N SER A 803 -15.04 -71.58 -13.14
CA SER A 803 -16.35 -70.97 -13.36
C SER A 803 -16.65 -70.65 -14.83
N GLY A 804 -15.67 -70.79 -15.73
CA GLY A 804 -15.72 -70.31 -17.11
C GLY A 804 -15.30 -68.84 -17.28
N LEU A 805 -15.01 -68.12 -16.20
CA LEU A 805 -14.53 -66.73 -16.26
C LEU A 805 -13.15 -66.67 -16.91
N VAL A 806 -12.99 -65.82 -17.93
CA VAL A 806 -11.70 -65.52 -18.56
C VAL A 806 -11.34 -64.08 -18.21
N THR A 807 -10.29 -63.88 -17.41
CA THR A 807 -9.89 -62.55 -16.94
C THR A 807 -8.40 -62.45 -16.62
N GLY A 808 -7.92 -61.24 -16.43
CA GLY A 808 -6.59 -60.97 -15.89
C GLY A 808 -6.47 -61.45 -14.44
N HIS A 809 -5.36 -62.08 -14.09
CA HIS A 809 -5.14 -62.64 -12.76
C HIS A 809 -3.70 -62.46 -12.29
N VAL A 810 -3.53 -62.13 -11.01
CA VAL A 810 -2.22 -61.91 -10.38
C VAL A 810 -2.03 -62.90 -9.24
N TRP A 811 -0.87 -63.54 -9.19
CA TRP A 811 -0.49 -64.45 -8.10
C TRP A 811 1.00 -64.28 -7.73
N ALA A 812 1.41 -64.91 -6.63
CA ALA A 812 2.80 -64.89 -6.18
C ALA A 812 3.58 -66.13 -6.65
N GLU A 813 4.88 -65.98 -6.89
CA GLU A 813 5.83 -67.08 -6.98
C GLU A 813 6.91 -66.90 -5.90
N VAL A 814 7.31 -67.99 -5.24
CA VAL A 814 8.40 -68.00 -4.24
C VAL A 814 9.51 -68.96 -4.68
N TYR A 815 10.77 -68.56 -4.51
CA TYR A 815 11.94 -69.36 -4.87
C TYR A 815 12.41 -70.21 -3.69
N VAL A 816 12.22 -71.52 -3.78
CA VAL A 816 12.63 -72.49 -2.75
C VAL A 816 13.13 -73.77 -3.40
N ASN A 817 14.13 -74.42 -2.80
CA ASN A 817 14.76 -75.65 -3.33
C ASN A 817 15.17 -75.54 -4.81
N GLY A 818 15.73 -74.40 -5.21
CA GLY A 818 16.26 -74.20 -6.58
C GLY A 818 15.20 -73.94 -7.66
N LYS A 819 13.93 -73.75 -7.31
CA LYS A 819 12.85 -73.51 -8.28
C LYS A 819 11.83 -72.47 -7.80
N TRP A 820 11.14 -71.84 -8.75
CA TRP A 820 9.98 -70.99 -8.46
C TRP A 820 8.74 -71.85 -8.28
N VAL A 821 8.08 -71.69 -7.14
CA VAL A 821 6.85 -72.39 -6.75
C VAL A 821 5.70 -71.41 -6.79
N GLN A 822 4.57 -71.81 -7.39
CA GLN A 822 3.38 -70.96 -7.49
C GLN A 822 2.61 -70.89 -6.16
N CYS A 823 2.13 -69.70 -5.84
CA CYS A 823 1.40 -69.39 -4.62
C CYS A 823 0.23 -68.47 -4.97
N ASP A 824 -0.94 -69.05 -5.13
CA ASP A 824 -2.18 -68.30 -5.33
C ASP A 824 -3.17 -68.60 -4.21
N ALA A 825 -3.25 -67.67 -3.25
CA ALA A 825 -4.11 -67.78 -2.07
C ALA A 825 -5.54 -67.29 -2.32
N THR A 826 -5.95 -67.02 -3.57
CA THR A 826 -7.29 -66.51 -3.88
C THR A 826 -8.41 -67.56 -3.80
N SER A 827 -8.07 -68.81 -3.47
CA SER A 827 -9.03 -69.92 -3.45
C SER A 827 -8.53 -71.07 -2.58
N ASP A 828 -9.40 -71.56 -1.69
CA ASP A 828 -9.13 -72.71 -0.81
C ASP A 828 -8.91 -74.04 -1.58
N TYR A 829 -9.31 -74.11 -2.85
CA TYR A 829 -8.98 -75.25 -3.72
C TYR A 829 -7.51 -75.32 -4.13
N ASN A 830 -6.78 -74.21 -4.06
CA ASN A 830 -5.36 -74.19 -4.40
C ASN A 830 -4.53 -74.68 -3.21
N SER A 831 -3.39 -75.29 -3.53
CA SER A 831 -2.39 -75.66 -2.54
C SER A 831 -1.03 -75.15 -2.95
N PHE A 832 -0.08 -75.13 -2.02
CA PHE A 832 1.27 -74.64 -2.29
C PHE A 832 1.90 -75.38 -3.49
N GLY A 833 2.23 -74.63 -4.55
CA GLY A 833 2.79 -75.18 -5.78
C GLY A 833 1.80 -75.83 -6.75
N THR A 834 0.53 -75.99 -6.37
CA THR A 834 -0.50 -76.63 -7.21
C THR A 834 -1.74 -75.74 -7.31
N ILE A 835 -1.93 -75.19 -8.51
CA ILE A 835 -3.07 -74.34 -8.83
C ILE A 835 -4.09 -75.16 -9.59
N VAL A 836 -5.33 -75.17 -9.13
CA VAL A 836 -6.38 -75.99 -9.73
C VAL A 836 -7.62 -75.19 -10.09
N ASN A 837 -7.85 -74.02 -9.48
CA ASN A 837 -9.04 -73.19 -9.70
C ASN A 837 -9.05 -72.40 -11.03
N TRP A 838 -7.91 -72.32 -11.72
CA TRP A 838 -7.78 -71.75 -13.07
C TRP A 838 -6.64 -72.41 -13.85
N SER A 839 -6.70 -72.29 -15.18
CA SER A 839 -5.65 -72.69 -16.12
C SER A 839 -4.97 -71.49 -16.77
N ARG A 840 -3.66 -71.61 -16.99
CA ARG A 840 -2.83 -70.60 -17.66
C ARG A 840 -3.26 -70.39 -19.11
N ASN A 841 -3.00 -69.19 -19.62
CA ASN A 841 -3.06 -68.87 -21.05
C ASN A 841 -1.80 -68.06 -21.43
N SER A 842 -1.43 -68.05 -22.71
CA SER A 842 -0.21 -67.40 -23.21
C SER A 842 -0.14 -65.92 -22.82
N GLY A 843 1.05 -65.45 -22.36
CA GLY A 843 1.32 -64.03 -22.10
C GLY A 843 1.59 -63.60 -20.65
N GLU A 844 2.11 -64.50 -19.80
CA GLU A 844 2.50 -64.17 -18.42
C GLU A 844 3.65 -63.16 -18.37
N VAL A 845 3.53 -62.16 -17.50
CA VAL A 845 4.62 -61.23 -17.17
C VAL A 845 4.97 -61.35 -15.69
N ARG A 846 6.26 -61.33 -15.38
CA ARG A 846 6.79 -61.45 -14.02
C ARG A 846 7.33 -60.11 -13.55
N TYR A 847 7.03 -59.76 -12.31
CA TYR A 847 7.38 -58.46 -11.74
C TYR A 847 8.05 -58.61 -10.37
N THR A 848 9.08 -57.79 -10.11
CA THR A 848 9.58 -57.52 -8.76
C THR A 848 8.62 -56.60 -8.00
N GLU A 849 7.99 -55.65 -8.71
CA GLU A 849 7.00 -54.68 -8.25
C GLU A 849 5.87 -54.54 -9.28
N LEU A 850 4.61 -54.58 -8.84
CA LEU A 850 3.47 -54.41 -9.75
C LEU A 850 3.32 -52.94 -10.18
N PRO A 851 3.00 -52.67 -11.46
CA PRO A 851 2.89 -51.30 -11.97
C PRO A 851 1.52 -50.64 -11.74
N PHE A 852 0.56 -51.34 -11.13
CA PHE A 852 -0.84 -50.90 -10.97
C PHE A 852 -1.38 -51.13 -9.57
#